data_AF-A0A6C0LHZ3-F1
#
_entry.id   AF-A0A6C0LHZ3-F1
#
_cell.length_a   1.000
_cell.length_b   1.000
_cell.length_c   1.000
_cell.angle_alpha   90.00
_cell.angle_beta   90.00
_cell.angle_gamma   90.00
#
_symmetry.space_group_name_H-M   'P 1'
#
loop_
_entity.id
_entity.type
_entity.pdbx_description
1 polymer ?
#
loop_
_entity_poly.entity_id
_entity_poly.type
_entity_poly.pdbx_seq_one_letter_code
_entity_poly.pdbx_strand_id
1 'polypeptide(L)'
;MEISKDDPIFTIIGAIATNGEDNVIKVENTEIWSEDNYYNFVNIMKNEGYVEETEPQTLHAYANDHLLVIKTPKKILYYCNHNTYKSDDPNITWYNHRPVSKNVVNTLFNSTLTFLNLRKTETTPVANWDNMRKYFKINKCITYTDSATGIKYIVNICKSHDRDYYEADEKDYHLALNKAKIINKSQQYEFYIDITNTDKENIIPAIIKMEQALHLNTFIISKHQQADVIKDYGALVKDDIFTRRYDDKKPPLLTPKPFTLERTNMLNPSDYEHGYGITSVLSEYTVTEKADGERLLMYINSVGGVYMINNSHQVIDTGIKSSSELYNSLIDGEYIACNKRKDNSAIGLYASFDMYYYNGKKITQLPLIADKGSDESRYSYLLKTDKLLKNKGKNEFAIDYIVKEHLYSKDILGDCKNILTNTVYPYEIDGLIFTPAKLAVFANYANKPEPLTEKLGWDKVLKWKPPEQNSIDFLVKRAGTITIDTVSYAEFKLYVGYNASQIDNYTMKDVFNYIYKFSQFRNDIKEREKYVCRLFKPEYYYENGIDSSLIKIRKNKEIRCDNDDKIEDEIIVEFCYDGSEVNPSMRWKPMRVREDKTRIYRQGILSKTLNDFSVACNIWRSIHNPISQNNIIGNEPIVNNMDVTELGANDIYYARTMQKDARLSHQMLVFHNHGVKDMLYSKPPRKGSIVELACGQGGDLNRWIKNDYRFVLGVDLVKNNIYSPNHGAYARLLKERKRFFINMKNNNNMRFPDMVFAVGDCAKSIRDGECAVNNDPAIDDRESYNVLKMVFGKGNKNNDTQFNRIIGRGANGFDACSCMFGIHYFFKNEEMLDGFLSNVSELLNKGGVFFCTFMDGEKIENEIENNGGDKIEGFKKLSSRVDDRGEPIWAILRCYDKEDTSKYNKQINVFIETTSKLIPEYVVSYTFLIEKCAEFGLNIKESEMFSDTFNRIKSNVDGLLETNENLYKAIKELDMEQNKDLKRFSSFNRWCIFEKVM
;
A
#
# COMPACT_ATOMS: atom_id res chain seq x y z
N MET A 1 -5.57 -33.30 -16.53
CA MET A 1 -6.79 -32.75 -15.92
C MET A 1 -7.75 -33.89 -15.62
N GLU A 2 -8.33 -33.93 -14.42
CA GLU A 2 -9.41 -34.87 -14.08
C GLU A 2 -10.75 -34.10 -14.11
N ILE A 3 -11.74 -34.61 -14.84
CA ILE A 3 -13.08 -34.00 -14.94
C ILE A 3 -14.09 -34.97 -14.32
N SER A 4 -15.00 -34.47 -13.48
CA SER A 4 -16.09 -35.28 -12.94
C SER A 4 -16.97 -35.82 -14.07
N LYS A 5 -17.37 -37.09 -14.00
CA LYS A 5 -18.29 -37.70 -14.98
C LYS A 5 -19.65 -37.02 -15.03
N ASP A 6 -20.04 -36.35 -13.95
CA ASP A 6 -21.31 -35.63 -13.83
C ASP A 6 -21.22 -34.17 -14.32
N ASP A 7 -20.07 -33.73 -14.86
CA ASP A 7 -19.92 -32.36 -15.35
C ASP A 7 -20.89 -32.09 -16.53
N PRO A 8 -21.62 -30.96 -16.54
CA PRO A 8 -22.56 -30.61 -17.61
C PRO A 8 -21.99 -30.68 -19.02
N ILE A 9 -20.67 -30.49 -19.18
CA ILE A 9 -20.00 -30.52 -20.48
C ILE A 9 -20.21 -31.85 -21.23
N PHE A 10 -20.22 -32.98 -20.51
CA PHE A 10 -20.41 -34.30 -21.13
C PHE A 10 -21.84 -34.49 -21.64
N THR A 11 -22.83 -33.94 -20.94
CA THR A 11 -24.23 -33.96 -21.38
C THR A 11 -24.41 -33.11 -22.63
N ILE A 12 -23.79 -31.93 -22.67
CA ILE A 12 -23.84 -31.02 -23.82
C ILE A 12 -23.18 -31.65 -25.04
N ILE A 13 -21.97 -32.21 -24.90
CA ILE A 13 -21.26 -32.92 -25.98
C ILE A 13 -22.08 -34.12 -26.47
N GLY A 14 -22.71 -34.86 -25.56
CA GLY A 14 -23.60 -35.96 -25.88
C GLY A 14 -24.77 -35.56 -26.78
N ALA A 15 -25.32 -34.36 -26.59
CA ALA A 15 -26.48 -33.85 -27.30
C ALA A 15 -26.18 -33.21 -28.68
N ILE A 16 -24.90 -33.07 -29.06
CA ILE A 16 -24.52 -32.49 -30.36
C ILE A 16 -25.00 -33.40 -31.49
N ALA A 17 -25.81 -32.83 -32.39
CA ALA A 17 -26.41 -33.51 -33.54
C ALA A 17 -25.45 -33.54 -34.74
N THR A 18 -25.48 -34.63 -35.51
CA THR A 18 -24.56 -34.88 -36.64
C THR A 18 -25.11 -34.47 -38.01
N ASN A 19 -26.28 -33.82 -38.08
CA ASN A 19 -27.00 -33.64 -39.35
C ASN A 19 -27.16 -32.15 -39.73
N GLY A 20 -26.27 -31.65 -40.61
CA GLY A 20 -26.50 -30.46 -41.45
C GLY A 20 -26.52 -29.09 -40.75
N GLU A 21 -26.10 -29.01 -39.48
CA GLU A 21 -26.00 -27.79 -38.69
C GLU A 21 -24.54 -27.54 -38.31
N ASP A 22 -24.11 -26.27 -38.30
CA ASP A 22 -22.76 -25.88 -37.92
C ASP A 22 -22.67 -25.91 -36.38
N ASN A 23 -21.78 -26.73 -35.83
CA ASN A 23 -21.55 -26.81 -34.39
C ASN A 23 -20.23 -26.10 -34.04
N VAL A 24 -20.34 -24.99 -33.32
CA VAL A 24 -19.21 -24.12 -33.00
C VAL A 24 -19.16 -23.82 -31.51
N ILE A 25 -17.98 -23.90 -30.92
CA ILE A 25 -17.73 -23.47 -29.54
C ILE A 25 -17.10 -22.09 -29.58
N LYS A 26 -17.79 -21.08 -29.05
CA LYS A 26 -17.18 -19.77 -28.80
C LYS A 26 -16.48 -19.81 -27.44
N VAL A 27 -15.20 -19.44 -27.41
CA VAL A 27 -14.40 -19.38 -26.19
C VAL A 27 -14.34 -17.93 -25.73
N GLU A 28 -14.96 -17.66 -24.59
CA GLU A 28 -15.15 -16.32 -24.04
C GLU A 28 -14.42 -16.23 -22.72
N ASN A 29 -13.48 -15.32 -22.57
CA ASN A 29 -12.92 -15.04 -21.25
C ASN A 29 -13.90 -14.15 -20.46
N THR A 30 -13.74 -14.08 -19.13
CA THR A 30 -14.38 -13.04 -18.29
C THR A 30 -14.10 -11.60 -18.77
N GLU A 31 -13.14 -11.46 -19.69
CA GLU A 31 -12.57 -10.25 -20.25
C GLU A 31 -12.50 -10.38 -21.78
N ILE A 32 -12.45 -9.28 -22.54
CA ILE A 32 -12.21 -9.35 -23.99
C ILE A 32 -10.77 -9.81 -24.22
N TRP A 33 -10.57 -10.70 -25.19
CA TRP A 33 -9.25 -11.20 -25.56
C TRP A 33 -8.33 -10.08 -26.05
N SER A 34 -7.07 -10.09 -25.61
CA SER A 34 -6.07 -9.10 -26.00
C SER A 34 -5.36 -9.46 -27.30
N GLU A 35 -4.62 -8.49 -27.84
CA GLU A 35 -3.72 -8.73 -28.98
C GLU A 35 -2.61 -9.74 -28.65
N ASP A 36 -2.12 -9.76 -27.40
CA ASP A 36 -1.17 -10.79 -26.95
C ASP A 36 -1.78 -12.20 -27.03
N ASN A 37 -3.04 -12.38 -26.60
CA ASN A 37 -3.72 -13.67 -26.71
C ASN A 37 -3.86 -14.11 -28.16
N TYR A 38 -4.10 -13.17 -29.07
CA TYR A 38 -4.11 -13.41 -30.51
C TYR A 38 -2.75 -13.89 -31.02
N TYR A 39 -1.65 -13.22 -30.67
CA TYR A 39 -0.32 -13.66 -31.08
C TYR A 39 0.04 -15.03 -30.48
N ASN A 40 -0.32 -15.29 -29.22
CA ASN A 40 -0.12 -16.58 -28.58
C ASN A 40 -0.83 -17.70 -29.35
N PHE A 41 -2.11 -17.48 -29.67
CA PHE A 41 -2.91 -18.41 -30.47
C PHE A 41 -2.29 -18.68 -31.84
N VAL A 42 -1.97 -17.63 -32.61
CA VAL A 42 -1.40 -17.76 -33.95
C VAL A 42 -0.07 -18.52 -33.93
N ASN A 43 0.80 -18.21 -32.97
CA ASN A 43 2.11 -18.85 -32.86
C ASN A 43 1.97 -20.35 -32.53
N ILE A 44 1.07 -20.70 -31.60
CA ILE A 44 0.86 -22.11 -31.23
C ILE A 44 0.22 -22.88 -32.38
N MET A 45 -0.83 -22.35 -33.02
CA MET A 45 -1.50 -23.04 -34.13
C MET A 45 -0.58 -23.28 -35.33
N LYS A 46 0.33 -22.33 -35.62
CA LYS A 46 1.37 -22.49 -36.65
C LYS A 46 2.42 -23.54 -36.29
N ASN A 47 2.88 -23.56 -35.04
CA ASN A 47 3.88 -24.52 -34.57
C ASN A 47 3.37 -25.97 -34.61
N GLU A 48 2.06 -26.19 -34.44
CA GLU A 48 1.42 -27.51 -34.59
C GLU A 48 1.33 -27.98 -36.05
N GLY A 49 1.63 -27.11 -37.03
CA GLY A 49 1.57 -27.45 -38.45
C GLY A 49 0.15 -27.55 -39.01
N TYR A 50 -0.84 -26.92 -38.37
CA TYR A 50 -2.21 -26.88 -38.87
C TYR A 50 -2.31 -26.06 -40.17
N VAL A 51 -3.27 -26.43 -41.03
CA VAL A 51 -3.47 -25.76 -42.33
C VAL A 51 -4.13 -24.41 -42.10
N GLU A 52 -3.40 -23.33 -42.40
CA GLU A 52 -3.90 -21.95 -42.28
C GLU A 52 -4.69 -21.53 -43.52
N GLU A 53 -5.89 -20.98 -43.31
CA GLU A 53 -6.71 -20.31 -44.30
C GLU A 53 -7.10 -18.91 -43.78
N THR A 54 -6.83 -17.87 -44.57
CA THR A 54 -7.22 -16.49 -44.23
C THR A 54 -8.35 -16.03 -45.15
N GLU A 55 -9.48 -15.67 -44.56
CA GLU A 55 -10.64 -15.16 -45.30
C GLU A 55 -10.48 -13.65 -45.61
N PRO A 56 -11.05 -13.16 -46.73
CA PRO A 56 -11.12 -11.73 -46.99
C PRO A 56 -12.02 -11.05 -45.95
N GLN A 57 -11.74 -9.77 -45.66
CA GLN A 57 -12.58 -8.99 -44.76
C GLN A 57 -14.04 -8.95 -45.24
N THR A 58 -14.97 -9.25 -44.34
CA THR A 58 -16.42 -9.26 -44.60
C THR A 58 -17.16 -8.31 -43.66
N LEU A 59 -18.31 -7.80 -44.12
CA LEU A 59 -19.32 -7.17 -43.27
C LEU A 59 -20.49 -8.15 -43.14
N HIS A 60 -20.85 -8.46 -41.91
CA HIS A 60 -22.08 -9.15 -41.58
C HIS A 60 -23.09 -8.13 -41.07
N ALA A 61 -24.27 -8.12 -41.67
CA ALA A 61 -25.41 -7.34 -41.21
C ALA A 61 -26.55 -8.32 -40.87
N TYR A 62 -26.91 -8.37 -39.59
CA TYR A 62 -27.93 -9.27 -39.06
C TYR A 62 -29.22 -8.50 -38.81
N ALA A 63 -30.36 -9.04 -39.23
CA ALA A 63 -31.67 -8.57 -38.78
C ALA A 63 -32.67 -9.73 -38.76
N ASN A 64 -33.32 -9.94 -37.61
CA ASN A 64 -34.12 -11.14 -37.35
C ASN A 64 -33.29 -12.41 -37.64
N ASP A 65 -33.83 -13.37 -38.40
CA ASP A 65 -33.15 -14.60 -38.83
C ASP A 65 -32.40 -14.44 -40.17
N HIS A 66 -32.14 -13.21 -40.62
CA HIS A 66 -31.48 -12.94 -41.90
C HIS A 66 -30.09 -12.36 -41.70
N LEU A 67 -29.15 -12.86 -42.50
CA LEU A 67 -27.76 -12.41 -42.54
C LEU A 67 -27.39 -12.01 -43.97
N LEU A 68 -27.01 -10.75 -44.14
CA LEU A 68 -26.36 -10.23 -45.33
C LEU A 68 -24.84 -10.23 -45.12
N VAL A 69 -24.11 -10.95 -45.97
CA VAL A 69 -22.64 -10.96 -45.98
C VAL A 69 -22.15 -10.19 -47.20
N ILE A 70 -21.34 -9.14 -46.96
CA ILE A 70 -20.69 -8.36 -48.01
C ILE A 70 -19.17 -8.58 -47.93
N LYS A 71 -18.58 -9.07 -49.02
CA LYS A 71 -17.16 -9.38 -49.14
C LYS A 71 -16.41 -8.20 -49.77
N THR A 72 -15.15 -8.03 -49.36
CA THR A 72 -14.18 -7.01 -49.83
C THR A 72 -14.33 -5.60 -49.22
N PRO A 73 -13.21 -4.93 -48.87
CA PRO A 73 -13.24 -3.58 -48.30
C PRO A 73 -13.95 -2.53 -49.17
N LYS A 74 -13.81 -2.63 -50.51
CA LYS A 74 -14.43 -1.69 -51.44
C LYS A 74 -15.96 -1.72 -51.36
N LYS A 75 -16.55 -2.91 -51.25
CA LYS A 75 -18.01 -3.08 -51.18
C LYS A 75 -18.56 -2.72 -49.80
N ILE A 76 -17.81 -3.04 -48.75
CA ILE A 76 -18.13 -2.61 -47.38
C ILE A 76 -18.17 -1.08 -47.29
N LEU A 77 -17.19 -0.38 -47.88
CA LEU A 77 -17.17 1.08 -47.92
C LEU A 77 -18.33 1.66 -48.73
N TYR A 78 -18.65 1.05 -49.88
CA TYR A 78 -19.81 1.43 -50.67
C TYR A 78 -21.11 1.33 -49.87
N TYR A 79 -21.33 0.19 -49.20
CA TYR A 79 -22.50 -0.04 -48.36
C TYR A 79 -22.53 0.90 -47.15
N CYS A 80 -21.38 1.22 -46.55
CA CYS A 80 -21.28 2.19 -45.47
C CYS A 80 -21.77 3.59 -45.87
N ASN A 81 -21.45 4.03 -47.08
CA ASN A 81 -21.74 5.37 -47.57
C ASN A 81 -23.16 5.51 -48.12
N HIS A 82 -23.69 4.44 -48.74
CA HIS A 82 -24.95 4.50 -49.48
C HIS A 82 -26.09 3.70 -48.85
N ASN A 83 -25.79 2.83 -47.88
CA ASN A 83 -26.74 1.88 -47.29
C ASN A 83 -27.50 1.03 -48.33
N THR A 84 -26.86 0.76 -49.48
CA THR A 84 -27.43 0.02 -50.62
C THR A 84 -26.37 -0.90 -51.23
N TYR A 85 -26.80 -1.83 -52.08
CA TYR A 85 -25.93 -2.75 -52.81
C TYR A 85 -26.57 -3.21 -54.13
N LYS A 86 -25.79 -3.85 -55.00
CA LYS A 86 -26.29 -4.48 -56.24
C LYS A 86 -26.64 -5.94 -55.96
N SER A 87 -27.87 -6.35 -56.27
CA SER A 87 -28.40 -7.68 -55.92
C SER A 87 -27.75 -8.85 -56.66
N ASP A 88 -27.09 -8.58 -57.78
CA ASP A 88 -26.37 -9.53 -58.64
C ASP A 88 -24.85 -9.57 -58.39
N ASP A 89 -24.36 -8.88 -57.36
CA ASP A 89 -22.93 -8.82 -57.06
C ASP A 89 -22.44 -10.14 -56.43
N PRO A 90 -21.44 -10.83 -57.01
CA PRO A 90 -20.93 -12.10 -56.47
C PRO A 90 -20.24 -11.95 -55.10
N ASN A 91 -19.94 -10.72 -54.67
CA ASN A 91 -19.40 -10.45 -53.35
C ASN A 91 -20.48 -10.32 -52.26
N ILE A 92 -21.75 -10.54 -52.61
CA ILE A 92 -22.87 -10.38 -51.70
C ILE A 92 -23.62 -11.69 -51.62
N THR A 93 -23.83 -12.18 -50.40
CA THR A 93 -24.53 -13.44 -50.19
C THR A 93 -25.52 -13.29 -49.05
N TRP A 94 -26.68 -13.91 -49.24
CA TRP A 94 -27.81 -13.86 -48.33
C TRP A 94 -27.99 -15.21 -47.68
N TYR A 95 -28.16 -15.21 -46.35
CA TYR A 95 -28.41 -16.41 -45.58
C TYR A 95 -29.62 -16.22 -44.67
N ASN A 96 -30.41 -17.27 -44.53
CA ASN A 96 -31.17 -17.49 -43.30
C ASN A 96 -30.19 -18.05 -42.27
N HIS A 97 -30.05 -17.34 -41.16
CA HIS A 97 -29.08 -17.62 -40.12
C HIS A 97 -29.76 -17.50 -38.75
N ARG A 98 -29.90 -18.63 -38.06
CA ARG A 98 -30.55 -18.70 -36.76
C ARG A 98 -29.78 -19.62 -35.80
N PRO A 99 -29.54 -19.20 -34.54
CA PRO A 99 -29.12 -20.10 -33.48
C PRO A 99 -30.24 -21.09 -33.14
N VAL A 100 -29.99 -22.38 -33.30
CA VAL A 100 -30.94 -23.46 -33.00
C VAL A 100 -30.90 -23.79 -31.51
N SER A 101 -29.69 -23.91 -30.96
CA SER A 101 -29.48 -24.07 -29.52
C SER A 101 -28.20 -23.36 -29.06
N LYS A 102 -28.21 -22.97 -27.79
CA LYS A 102 -27.09 -22.33 -27.09
C LYS A 102 -26.96 -22.98 -25.72
N ASN A 103 -25.81 -23.58 -25.45
CA ASN A 103 -25.47 -24.12 -24.13
C ASN A 103 -24.20 -23.45 -23.62
N VAL A 104 -24.16 -23.12 -22.34
CA VAL A 104 -23.04 -22.39 -21.72
C VAL A 104 -22.41 -23.22 -20.62
N VAL A 105 -21.10 -23.42 -20.68
CA VAL A 105 -20.30 -24.05 -19.63
C VAL A 105 -19.31 -23.02 -19.08
N ASN A 106 -19.48 -22.64 -17.82
CA ASN A 106 -18.63 -21.63 -17.15
C ASN A 106 -18.02 -22.13 -15.82
N THR A 107 -18.27 -23.39 -15.47
CA THR A 107 -17.84 -24.01 -14.20
C THR A 107 -16.52 -24.76 -14.31
N LEU A 108 -16.14 -25.20 -15.51
CA LEU A 108 -14.98 -26.08 -15.70
C LEU A 108 -13.67 -25.32 -15.91
N PHE A 109 -13.60 -24.45 -16.91
CA PHE A 109 -12.39 -23.67 -17.28
C PHE A 109 -12.47 -22.22 -16.81
N ASN A 110 -11.35 -21.49 -16.92
CA ASN A 110 -11.33 -20.05 -16.66
C ASN A 110 -12.20 -19.30 -17.68
N SER A 111 -12.15 -19.71 -18.95
CA SER A 111 -13.07 -19.26 -19.98
C SER A 111 -14.48 -19.83 -19.81
N THR A 112 -15.46 -19.07 -20.28
CA THR A 112 -16.82 -19.50 -20.58
C THR A 112 -16.83 -20.10 -21.98
N LEU A 113 -17.39 -21.31 -22.09
CA LEU A 113 -17.55 -22.01 -23.36
C LEU A 113 -19.01 -21.93 -23.76
N THR A 114 -19.28 -21.26 -24.88
CA THR A 114 -20.62 -21.14 -25.45
C THR A 114 -20.73 -22.06 -26.65
N PHE A 115 -21.40 -23.20 -26.47
CA PHE A 115 -21.72 -24.15 -27.53
C PHE A 115 -22.91 -23.62 -28.33
N LEU A 116 -22.66 -23.29 -29.60
CA LEU A 116 -23.64 -22.80 -30.54
C LEU A 116 -23.89 -23.85 -31.62
N ASN A 117 -25.16 -24.20 -31.79
CA ASN A 117 -25.61 -24.90 -32.98
C ASN A 117 -26.30 -23.88 -33.89
N LEU A 118 -25.73 -23.68 -35.07
CA LEU A 118 -26.12 -22.64 -36.02
C LEU A 118 -26.67 -23.29 -37.28
N ARG A 119 -27.88 -22.88 -37.68
CA ARG A 119 -28.42 -23.24 -38.99
C ARG A 119 -28.18 -22.09 -39.95
N LYS A 120 -27.42 -22.35 -41.01
CA LYS A 120 -27.10 -21.39 -42.06
C LYS A 120 -27.48 -21.95 -43.43
N THR A 121 -28.42 -21.30 -44.11
CA THR A 121 -28.89 -21.73 -45.45
C THR A 121 -28.98 -20.53 -46.37
N GLU A 122 -28.48 -20.64 -47.60
CA GLU A 122 -28.55 -19.54 -48.58
C GLU A 122 -30.01 -19.20 -48.92
N THR A 123 -30.28 -17.90 -49.12
CA THR A 123 -31.62 -17.39 -49.40
C THR A 123 -31.57 -16.23 -50.38
N THR A 124 -32.74 -15.79 -50.85
CA THR A 124 -32.89 -14.61 -51.71
C THR A 124 -32.90 -13.31 -50.88
N PRO A 125 -32.59 -12.14 -51.47
CA PRO A 125 -32.66 -10.86 -50.78
C PRO A 125 -34.00 -10.59 -50.10
N VAL A 126 -33.96 -10.01 -48.89
CA VAL A 126 -35.14 -9.74 -48.06
C VAL A 126 -35.79 -8.42 -48.45
N ALA A 127 -37.13 -8.40 -48.59
CA ALA A 127 -37.89 -7.19 -48.87
C ALA A 127 -37.80 -6.18 -47.71
N ASN A 128 -37.73 -4.89 -48.02
CA ASN A 128 -37.61 -3.78 -47.05
C ASN A 128 -36.34 -3.77 -46.17
N TRP A 129 -35.27 -4.48 -46.58
CA TRP A 129 -34.01 -4.53 -45.83
C TRP A 129 -33.48 -3.15 -45.41
N ASP A 130 -33.51 -2.17 -46.30
CA ASP A 130 -32.95 -0.83 -46.06
C ASP A 130 -33.62 -0.11 -44.88
N ASN A 131 -34.89 -0.41 -44.59
CA ASN A 131 -35.66 0.18 -43.50
C ASN A 131 -35.57 -0.62 -42.18
N MET A 132 -34.94 -1.80 -42.19
CA MET A 132 -34.74 -2.60 -40.98
C MET A 132 -33.54 -2.07 -40.18
N ARG A 133 -33.65 -2.11 -38.85
CA ARG A 133 -32.48 -1.92 -37.98
C ARG A 133 -31.68 -3.22 -37.96
N LYS A 134 -30.35 -3.11 -38.07
CA LYS A 134 -29.43 -4.22 -38.28
C LYS A 134 -28.33 -4.18 -37.23
N TYR A 135 -27.91 -5.34 -36.75
CA TYR A 135 -26.67 -5.49 -36.01
C TYR A 135 -25.53 -5.63 -37.02
N PHE A 136 -24.50 -4.79 -36.92
CA PHE A 136 -23.38 -4.79 -37.84
C PHE A 136 -22.13 -5.36 -37.17
N LYS A 137 -21.41 -6.20 -37.90
CA LYS A 137 -20.14 -6.78 -37.46
C LYS A 137 -19.19 -6.88 -38.65
N ILE A 138 -18.01 -6.27 -38.53
CA ILE A 138 -16.95 -6.40 -39.52
C ILE A 138 -16.03 -7.53 -39.05
N ASN A 139 -15.77 -8.51 -39.91
CA ASN A 139 -15.02 -9.72 -39.57
C ASN A 139 -13.79 -9.89 -40.47
N LYS A 140 -12.77 -10.54 -39.91
CA LYS A 140 -11.63 -11.09 -40.64
C LYS A 140 -11.20 -12.36 -39.92
N CYS A 141 -11.58 -13.50 -40.47
CA CYS A 141 -11.32 -14.80 -39.89
C CYS A 141 -10.00 -15.38 -40.41
N ILE A 142 -9.24 -15.97 -39.49
CA ILE A 142 -8.10 -16.84 -39.78
C ILE A 142 -8.41 -18.19 -39.17
N THR A 143 -8.36 -19.23 -39.99
CA THR A 143 -8.77 -20.59 -39.63
C THR A 143 -7.56 -21.52 -39.70
N TYR A 144 -7.35 -22.30 -38.65
CA TYR A 144 -6.32 -23.34 -38.55
C TYR A 144 -7.00 -24.70 -38.47
N THR A 145 -6.81 -25.53 -39.50
CA THR A 145 -7.47 -26.84 -39.59
C THR A 145 -6.52 -27.97 -39.18
N ASP A 146 -6.93 -28.74 -38.17
CA ASP A 146 -6.32 -30.01 -37.84
C ASP A 146 -6.87 -31.09 -38.79
N SER A 147 -6.03 -31.50 -39.75
CA SER A 147 -6.41 -32.48 -40.77
C SER A 147 -6.62 -33.89 -40.21
N ALA A 148 -6.11 -34.20 -39.01
CA ALA A 148 -6.28 -35.51 -38.38
C ALA A 148 -7.65 -35.66 -37.72
N THR A 149 -8.14 -34.60 -37.08
CA THR A 149 -9.41 -34.62 -36.30
C THR A 149 -10.56 -33.92 -37.00
N GLY A 150 -10.31 -33.15 -38.06
CA GLY A 150 -11.31 -32.33 -38.75
C GLY A 150 -11.70 -31.04 -38.01
N ILE A 151 -11.07 -30.76 -36.88
CA ILE A 151 -11.35 -29.58 -36.04
C ILE A 151 -10.74 -28.34 -36.66
N LYS A 152 -11.47 -27.22 -36.59
CA LYS A 152 -10.94 -25.91 -37.02
C LYS A 152 -10.90 -24.93 -35.87
N TYR A 153 -9.72 -24.39 -35.61
CA TYR A 153 -9.50 -23.32 -34.65
C TYR A 153 -9.55 -21.99 -35.39
N ILE A 154 -10.48 -21.11 -35.02
CA ILE A 154 -10.76 -19.88 -35.75
C ILE A 154 -10.51 -18.70 -34.82
N VAL A 155 -9.74 -17.72 -35.29
CA VAL A 155 -9.70 -16.39 -34.70
C VAL A 155 -10.38 -15.39 -35.63
N ASN A 156 -11.30 -14.62 -35.08
CA ASN A 156 -12.00 -13.55 -35.77
C ASN A 156 -11.55 -12.19 -35.24
N ILE A 157 -10.83 -11.44 -36.09
CA ILE A 157 -10.44 -10.06 -35.81
C ILE A 157 -11.61 -9.18 -36.27
N CYS A 158 -12.39 -8.68 -35.30
CA CYS A 158 -13.66 -8.05 -35.59
C CYS A 158 -13.81 -6.63 -35.03
N LYS A 159 -14.80 -5.90 -35.56
CA LYS A 159 -15.29 -4.63 -35.00
C LYS A 159 -16.80 -4.70 -34.87
N SER A 160 -17.32 -4.57 -33.65
CA SER A 160 -18.75 -4.74 -33.37
C SER A 160 -19.22 -3.98 -32.12
N HIS A 161 -20.48 -4.16 -31.72
CA HIS A 161 -20.98 -3.67 -30.44
C HIS A 161 -20.50 -4.59 -29.30
N ASP A 162 -20.81 -4.24 -28.06
CA ASP A 162 -20.21 -4.95 -26.90
C ASP A 162 -20.85 -6.33 -26.67
N ARG A 163 -22.05 -6.55 -27.21
CA ARG A 163 -22.76 -7.84 -27.20
C ARG A 163 -22.78 -8.46 -28.59
N ASP A 164 -22.72 -9.78 -28.66
CA ASP A 164 -22.85 -10.49 -29.94
C ASP A 164 -24.29 -10.41 -30.48
N TYR A 165 -24.49 -10.72 -31.76
CA TYR A 165 -25.78 -10.50 -32.45
C TYR A 165 -26.96 -11.26 -31.80
N TYR A 166 -26.70 -12.40 -31.17
CA TYR A 166 -27.70 -13.21 -30.46
C TYR A 166 -27.93 -12.78 -29.00
N GLU A 167 -27.20 -11.79 -28.49
CA GLU A 167 -27.38 -11.19 -27.16
C GLU A 167 -27.71 -9.69 -27.23
N ALA A 168 -27.61 -9.10 -28.42
CA ALA A 168 -27.82 -7.69 -28.68
C ALA A 168 -29.23 -7.22 -28.27
N ASP A 169 -29.33 -6.04 -27.66
CA ASP A 169 -30.62 -5.38 -27.42
C ASP A 169 -30.89 -4.30 -28.47
N GLU A 170 -32.06 -3.66 -28.40
CA GLU A 170 -32.46 -2.63 -29.37
C GLU A 170 -31.42 -1.53 -29.59
N LYS A 171 -30.56 -1.19 -28.62
CA LYS A 171 -29.58 -0.11 -28.75
C LYS A 171 -28.43 -0.46 -29.71
N ASP A 172 -28.16 -1.75 -29.91
CA ASP A 172 -27.08 -2.23 -30.79
C ASP A 172 -27.50 -2.33 -32.26
N TYR A 173 -28.81 -2.20 -32.54
CA TYR A 173 -29.35 -2.26 -33.90
C TYR A 173 -29.46 -0.87 -34.53
N HIS A 174 -28.91 -0.70 -35.74
CA HIS A 174 -28.88 0.58 -36.44
C HIS A 174 -29.41 0.46 -37.87
N LEU A 175 -30.02 1.52 -38.39
CA LEU A 175 -30.55 1.53 -39.77
C LEU A 175 -29.44 1.42 -40.83
N ALA A 176 -28.25 1.95 -40.52
CA ALA A 176 -27.10 2.02 -41.43
C ALA A 176 -25.77 1.82 -40.68
N LEU A 177 -24.78 1.26 -41.37
CA LEU A 177 -23.45 0.96 -40.81
C LEU A 177 -22.73 2.20 -40.27
N ASN A 178 -22.85 3.35 -40.96
CA ASN A 178 -22.23 4.61 -40.51
C ASN A 178 -22.83 5.14 -39.19
N LYS A 179 -24.08 4.77 -38.85
CA LYS A 179 -24.73 5.14 -37.58
C LYS A 179 -24.34 4.21 -36.43
N ALA A 180 -23.92 2.98 -36.73
CA ALA A 180 -23.44 2.03 -35.72
C ALA A 180 -22.12 2.44 -35.06
N LYS A 181 -21.35 3.33 -35.71
CA LYS A 181 -20.05 3.85 -35.21
C LYS A 181 -19.00 2.77 -34.92
N ILE A 182 -19.19 1.52 -35.36
CA ILE A 182 -18.26 0.41 -35.12
C ILE A 182 -16.95 0.52 -35.93
N ILE A 183 -16.94 1.23 -37.07
CA ILE A 183 -15.75 1.37 -37.91
C ILE A 183 -14.59 2.03 -37.15
N ASN A 184 -14.92 2.99 -36.26
CA ASN A 184 -13.95 3.75 -35.48
C ASN A 184 -13.60 3.10 -34.13
N LYS A 185 -14.26 1.98 -33.76
CA LYS A 185 -13.90 1.21 -32.57
C LYS A 185 -12.55 0.50 -32.76
N SER A 186 -11.90 0.19 -31.64
CA SER A 186 -10.78 -0.74 -31.58
C SER A 186 -11.20 -2.12 -32.12
N GLN A 187 -10.22 -2.86 -32.63
CA GLN A 187 -10.44 -4.25 -33.02
C GLN A 187 -10.62 -5.10 -31.76
N GLN A 188 -11.43 -6.14 -31.89
CA GLN A 188 -11.69 -7.16 -30.88
C GLN A 188 -11.29 -8.52 -31.44
N TYR A 189 -10.85 -9.41 -30.57
CA TYR A 189 -10.48 -10.78 -30.93
C TYR A 189 -11.50 -11.74 -30.35
N GLU A 190 -12.04 -12.63 -31.20
CA GLU A 190 -12.94 -13.69 -30.79
C GLU A 190 -12.39 -15.03 -31.26
N PHE A 191 -12.48 -16.06 -30.41
CA PHE A 191 -11.96 -17.39 -30.71
C PHE A 191 -13.09 -18.41 -30.75
N TYR A 192 -13.03 -19.27 -31.77
CA TYR A 192 -14.01 -20.30 -32.02
C TYR A 192 -13.34 -21.64 -32.31
N ILE A 193 -14.02 -22.72 -31.94
CA ILE A 193 -13.67 -24.09 -32.32
C ILE A 193 -14.83 -24.64 -33.14
N ASP A 194 -14.62 -24.87 -34.43
CA ASP A 194 -15.57 -25.58 -35.28
C ASP A 194 -15.40 -27.09 -35.08
N ILE A 195 -16.46 -27.72 -34.56
CA ILE A 195 -16.53 -29.14 -34.21
C ILE A 195 -17.58 -29.86 -35.07
N THR A 196 -17.97 -29.28 -36.21
CA THR A 196 -19.07 -29.79 -37.05
C THR A 196 -18.78 -31.19 -37.61
N ASN A 197 -17.52 -31.45 -38.00
CA ASN A 197 -17.11 -32.71 -38.65
C ASN A 197 -16.04 -33.45 -37.84
N THR A 198 -16.24 -33.62 -36.53
CA THR A 198 -15.30 -34.34 -35.66
C THR A 198 -16.00 -35.35 -34.76
N ASP A 199 -15.26 -36.37 -34.32
CA ASP A 199 -15.72 -37.32 -33.32
C ASP A 199 -15.80 -36.66 -31.93
N LYS A 200 -16.81 -37.06 -31.14
CA LYS A 200 -17.08 -36.46 -29.82
C LYS A 200 -15.91 -36.54 -28.84
N GLU A 201 -15.04 -37.55 -28.99
CA GLU A 201 -13.85 -37.74 -28.16
C GLU A 201 -12.77 -36.67 -28.36
N ASN A 202 -12.77 -35.97 -29.51
CA ASN A 202 -11.78 -34.94 -29.85
C ASN A 202 -12.15 -33.55 -29.32
N ILE A 203 -13.40 -33.34 -28.88
CA ILE A 203 -13.92 -32.01 -28.48
C ILE A 203 -13.22 -31.48 -27.22
N ILE A 204 -13.12 -32.29 -26.16
CA ILE A 204 -12.43 -31.87 -24.91
C ILE A 204 -10.94 -31.60 -25.16
N PRO A 205 -10.17 -32.48 -25.84
CA PRO A 205 -8.81 -32.18 -26.25
C PRO A 205 -8.66 -30.86 -27.02
N ALA A 206 -9.59 -30.55 -27.94
CA ALA A 206 -9.55 -29.30 -28.68
C ALA A 206 -9.82 -28.07 -27.82
N ILE A 207 -10.77 -28.15 -26.89
CA ILE A 207 -10.99 -27.08 -25.90
C ILE A 207 -9.72 -26.85 -25.08
N ILE A 208 -9.09 -27.92 -24.58
CA ILE A 208 -7.84 -27.82 -23.82
C ILE A 208 -6.74 -27.17 -24.68
N LYS A 209 -6.62 -27.57 -25.95
CA LYS A 209 -5.62 -27.00 -26.87
C LYS A 209 -5.86 -25.50 -27.09
N MET A 210 -7.11 -25.09 -27.24
CA MET A 210 -7.49 -23.68 -27.34
C MET A 210 -7.14 -22.91 -26.06
N GLU A 211 -7.45 -23.44 -24.88
CA GLU A 211 -7.08 -22.84 -23.58
C GLU A 211 -5.55 -22.70 -23.43
N GLN A 212 -4.80 -23.76 -23.78
CA GLN A 212 -3.33 -23.74 -23.79
C GLN A 212 -2.81 -22.64 -24.73
N ALA A 213 -3.41 -22.52 -25.92
CA ALA A 213 -3.02 -21.54 -26.93
C ALA A 213 -3.26 -20.10 -26.48
N LEU A 214 -4.38 -19.85 -25.81
CA LEU A 214 -4.77 -18.52 -25.37
C LEU A 214 -4.01 -18.05 -24.13
N HIS A 215 -3.72 -18.98 -23.21
CA HIS A 215 -3.12 -18.67 -21.90
C HIS A 215 -1.62 -18.96 -21.81
N LEU A 216 -0.99 -19.54 -22.84
CA LEU A 216 0.41 -20.03 -22.80
C LEU A 216 0.71 -20.94 -21.61
N ASN A 217 -0.30 -21.66 -21.13
CA ASN A 217 -0.16 -22.58 -20.01
C ASN A 217 -0.22 -24.01 -20.52
N THR A 218 0.88 -24.75 -20.36
CA THR A 218 0.98 -26.16 -20.78
C THR A 218 -0.01 -27.05 -20.04
N PHE A 219 -0.28 -26.78 -18.75
CA PHE A 219 -1.13 -27.61 -17.91
C PHE A 219 -2.37 -26.85 -17.44
N ILE A 220 -3.49 -27.11 -18.11
CA ILE A 220 -4.80 -26.56 -17.74
C ILE A 220 -5.42 -27.42 -16.63
N ILE A 221 -5.84 -26.76 -15.55
CA ILE A 221 -6.58 -27.36 -14.44
C ILE A 221 -7.95 -26.71 -14.29
N SER A 222 -8.94 -27.48 -13.83
CA SER A 222 -10.31 -27.00 -13.67
C SER A 222 -10.45 -25.97 -12.54
N LYS A 223 -11.49 -25.13 -12.57
CA LYS A 223 -11.81 -24.20 -11.48
C LYS A 223 -11.99 -24.89 -10.13
N HIS A 224 -12.53 -26.12 -10.12
CA HIS A 224 -12.63 -26.92 -8.90
C HIS A 224 -11.25 -27.27 -8.35
N GLN A 225 -10.34 -27.76 -9.20
CA GLN A 225 -8.97 -28.06 -8.80
C GLN A 225 -8.22 -26.81 -8.32
N GLN A 226 -8.40 -25.67 -8.98
CA GLN A 226 -7.85 -24.39 -8.51
C GLN A 226 -8.38 -24.04 -7.11
N ALA A 227 -9.69 -24.18 -6.88
CA ALA A 227 -10.31 -23.92 -5.57
C ALA A 227 -9.80 -24.87 -4.48
N ASP A 228 -9.56 -26.15 -4.80
CA ASP A 228 -8.96 -27.12 -3.89
C ASP A 228 -7.55 -26.70 -3.49
N VAL A 229 -6.71 -26.31 -4.46
CA VAL A 229 -5.34 -25.83 -4.19
C VAL A 229 -5.35 -24.57 -3.31
N ILE A 230 -6.25 -23.61 -3.58
CA ILE A 230 -6.39 -22.40 -2.76
C ILE A 230 -6.85 -22.73 -1.34
N LYS A 231 -7.76 -23.71 -1.19
CA LYS A 231 -8.23 -24.17 0.11
C LYS A 231 -7.11 -24.85 0.91
N ASP A 232 -6.31 -25.69 0.28
CA ASP A 232 -5.16 -26.36 0.90
C ASP A 232 -4.08 -25.34 1.32
N TYR A 233 -3.78 -24.37 0.45
CA TYR A 233 -2.93 -23.24 0.78
C TYR A 233 -3.48 -22.45 1.98
N GLY A 234 -4.77 -22.13 1.97
CA GLY A 234 -5.44 -21.41 3.04
C GLY A 234 -5.30 -22.15 4.37
N ALA A 235 -5.53 -23.47 4.37
CA ALA A 235 -5.38 -24.31 5.55
C ALA A 235 -3.94 -24.29 6.12
N LEU A 236 -2.91 -24.23 5.26
CA LEU A 236 -1.51 -24.15 5.71
C LEU A 236 -1.21 -22.86 6.49
N VAL A 237 -1.78 -21.73 6.08
CA VAL A 237 -1.43 -20.41 6.64
C VAL A 237 -2.44 -19.86 7.66
N LYS A 238 -3.63 -20.48 7.76
CA LYS A 238 -4.77 -19.94 8.52
C LYS A 238 -4.45 -19.63 9.98
N ASP A 239 -3.80 -20.56 10.67
CA ASP A 239 -3.53 -20.44 12.12
C ASP A 239 -2.38 -19.46 12.43
N ASP A 240 -1.59 -19.10 11.43
CA ASP A 240 -0.43 -18.23 11.57
C ASP A 240 -0.71 -16.75 11.21
N ILE A 241 -1.81 -16.47 10.50
CA ILE A 241 -2.18 -15.11 10.06
C ILE A 241 -3.18 -14.48 11.02
N PHE A 242 -2.76 -13.40 11.69
CA PHE A 242 -3.63 -12.58 12.53
C PHE A 242 -4.45 -11.60 11.67
N THR A 243 -5.71 -11.97 11.39
CA THR A 243 -6.69 -11.10 10.74
C THR A 243 -8.01 -11.07 11.53
N ARG A 244 -8.75 -9.96 11.38
CA ARG A 244 -10.07 -9.80 11.98
C ARG A 244 -11.15 -10.59 11.23
N ARG A 245 -10.94 -10.88 9.94
CA ARG A 245 -11.84 -11.66 9.08
C ARG A 245 -11.02 -12.45 8.07
N TYR A 246 -10.99 -13.77 8.22
CA TYR A 246 -10.36 -14.67 7.27
C TYR A 246 -11.35 -15.09 6.18
N ASP A 247 -10.99 -14.94 4.90
CA ASP A 247 -11.78 -15.40 3.76
C ASP A 247 -11.20 -16.70 3.22
N ASP A 248 -11.88 -17.82 3.48
CA ASP A 248 -11.43 -19.15 3.04
C ASP A 248 -11.43 -19.29 1.50
N LYS A 249 -12.15 -18.44 0.75
CA LYS A 249 -12.15 -18.44 -0.73
C LYS A 249 -11.02 -17.61 -1.32
N LYS A 250 -10.53 -16.62 -0.56
CA LYS A 250 -9.44 -15.71 -0.95
C LYS A 250 -8.50 -15.48 0.24
N PRO A 251 -7.78 -16.53 0.68
CA PRO A 251 -6.87 -16.41 1.81
C PRO A 251 -5.77 -15.39 1.50
N PRO A 252 -5.27 -14.61 2.49
CA PRO A 252 -4.19 -13.66 2.25
C PRO A 252 -2.94 -14.37 1.73
N LEU A 253 -2.43 -13.92 0.59
CA LEU A 253 -1.18 -14.42 0.01
C LEU A 253 0.01 -13.79 0.73
N LEU A 254 0.89 -14.62 1.30
CA LEU A 254 2.11 -14.16 1.97
C LEU A 254 3.15 -13.70 0.94
N THR A 255 3.04 -12.43 0.51
CA THR A 255 3.95 -11.81 -0.46
C THR A 255 4.44 -10.45 0.06
N PRO A 256 5.55 -10.38 0.84
CA PRO A 256 6.08 -9.13 1.38
C PRO A 256 6.40 -8.11 0.27
N LYS A 257 5.78 -6.92 0.33
CA LYS A 257 5.90 -5.88 -0.69
C LYS A 257 7.03 -4.92 -0.35
N PRO A 258 8.01 -4.73 -1.26
CA PRO A 258 9.14 -3.83 -1.03
C PRO A 258 8.74 -2.35 -1.16
N PHE A 259 9.46 -1.50 -0.42
CA PHE A 259 9.37 -0.04 -0.47
C PHE A 259 10.46 0.55 -1.35
N THR A 260 10.26 1.73 -1.92
CA THR A 260 11.30 2.39 -2.72
C THR A 260 12.46 2.81 -1.82
N LEU A 261 13.70 2.57 -2.27
CA LEU A 261 14.92 3.02 -1.60
C LEU A 261 15.02 4.55 -1.65
N GLU A 262 15.21 5.19 -0.50
CA GLU A 262 15.36 6.65 -0.36
C GLU A 262 16.76 7.04 0.14
N ARG A 263 17.15 8.31 -0.06
CA ARG A 263 18.50 8.80 0.29
C ARG A 263 18.88 8.53 1.75
N THR A 264 17.91 8.60 2.66
CA THR A 264 18.08 8.29 4.08
C THR A 264 18.55 6.85 4.29
N ASN A 265 18.12 5.90 3.45
CA ASN A 265 18.54 4.50 3.53
C ASN A 265 19.99 4.27 3.08
N MET A 266 20.66 5.28 2.53
CA MET A 266 22.05 5.22 2.07
C MET A 266 23.01 5.91 3.05
N LEU A 267 22.52 6.35 4.21
CA LEU A 267 23.35 6.97 5.25
C LEU A 267 24.02 5.90 6.10
N ASN A 268 25.25 6.16 6.54
CA ASN A 268 25.97 5.22 7.39
C ASN A 268 25.38 5.25 8.82
N PRO A 269 24.97 4.11 9.40
CA PRO A 269 24.45 4.05 10.77
C PRO A 269 25.43 4.58 11.83
N SER A 270 26.74 4.60 11.54
CA SER A 270 27.75 5.12 12.47
C SER A 270 27.96 6.64 12.41
N ASP A 271 27.34 7.35 11.47
CA ASP A 271 27.51 8.80 11.35
C ASP A 271 26.68 9.52 12.43
N TYR A 272 27.37 10.01 13.46
CA TYR A 272 26.79 10.42 14.75
C TYR A 272 25.82 11.61 14.71
N GLU A 273 25.88 12.46 13.69
CA GLU A 273 24.92 13.57 13.55
C GLU A 273 23.54 13.11 13.08
N HIS A 274 23.44 11.93 12.41
CA HIS A 274 22.22 11.54 11.69
C HIS A 274 21.86 10.04 11.72
N GLY A 275 22.70 9.15 12.25
CA GLY A 275 22.58 7.68 12.05
C GLY A 275 21.52 6.95 12.90
N TYR A 276 21.01 7.53 13.99
CA TYR A 276 20.09 6.84 14.90
C TYR A 276 18.68 6.67 14.32
N GLY A 277 18.18 5.43 14.29
CA GLY A 277 16.81 5.09 13.85
C GLY A 277 16.63 4.93 12.34
N ILE A 278 17.70 5.13 11.56
CA ILE A 278 17.66 4.98 10.10
C ILE A 278 17.80 3.51 9.71
N THR A 279 16.93 3.06 8.79
CA THR A 279 17.11 1.77 8.13
C THR A 279 18.09 1.94 6.97
N SER A 280 19.35 1.56 7.16
CA SER A 280 20.38 1.68 6.14
C SER A 280 20.67 0.36 5.44
N VAL A 281 20.79 0.39 4.11
CA VAL A 281 21.23 -0.79 3.34
C VAL A 281 22.73 -1.06 3.52
N LEU A 282 23.50 -0.13 4.08
CA LEU A 282 24.95 -0.26 4.25
C LEU A 282 25.35 -1.22 5.39
N SER A 283 24.39 -1.76 6.15
CA SER A 283 24.66 -2.68 7.25
C SER A 283 23.57 -3.75 7.37
N GLU A 284 23.96 -5.02 7.44
CA GLU A 284 23.05 -6.17 7.65
C GLU A 284 21.99 -6.40 6.56
N TYR A 285 22.30 -6.01 5.31
CA TYR A 285 21.46 -6.25 4.13
C TYR A 285 22.13 -7.15 3.10
N THR A 286 21.31 -7.90 2.37
CA THR A 286 21.68 -8.57 1.13
C THR A 286 21.15 -7.79 -0.06
N VAL A 287 21.77 -7.97 -1.23
CA VAL A 287 21.30 -7.44 -2.50
C VAL A 287 21.16 -8.54 -3.55
N THR A 288 20.11 -8.46 -4.36
CA THR A 288 19.85 -9.33 -5.51
C THR A 288 19.29 -8.52 -6.68
N GLU A 289 19.36 -9.06 -7.90
CA GLU A 289 18.82 -8.41 -9.08
C GLU A 289 17.28 -8.42 -9.10
N LYS A 290 16.67 -7.30 -9.52
CA LYS A 290 15.24 -7.24 -9.75
C LYS A 290 14.94 -7.70 -11.18
N ALA A 291 14.28 -8.85 -11.32
CA ALA A 291 13.92 -9.40 -12.62
C ALA A 291 12.66 -8.70 -13.18
N ASP A 292 12.58 -8.53 -14.49
CA ASP A 292 11.34 -8.11 -15.18
C ASP A 292 10.41 -9.31 -15.45
N GLY A 293 9.91 -9.92 -14.37
CA GLY A 293 8.95 -11.03 -14.43
C GLY A 293 7.58 -10.69 -13.81
N GLU A 294 6.76 -11.71 -13.63
CA GLU A 294 5.55 -11.65 -12.81
C GLU A 294 5.81 -12.35 -11.46
N ARG A 295 5.61 -11.62 -10.35
CA ARG A 295 5.71 -12.21 -9.02
C ARG A 295 4.57 -13.19 -8.76
N LEU A 296 4.92 -14.47 -8.64
CA LEU A 296 4.00 -15.57 -8.36
C LEU A 296 4.47 -16.30 -7.10
N LEU A 297 3.53 -16.76 -6.28
CA LEU A 297 3.83 -17.55 -5.09
C LEU A 297 3.78 -19.04 -5.44
N MET A 298 4.89 -19.77 -5.28
CA MET A 298 4.93 -21.21 -5.51
C MET A 298 4.49 -21.96 -4.25
N TYR A 299 3.43 -22.78 -4.39
CA TYR A 299 2.88 -23.63 -3.35
C TYR A 299 3.03 -25.10 -3.73
N ILE A 300 3.65 -25.89 -2.85
CA ILE A 300 3.76 -27.33 -2.97
C ILE A 300 2.75 -27.94 -2.00
N ASN A 301 1.75 -28.66 -2.52
CA ASN A 301 0.66 -29.18 -1.69
C ASN A 301 1.08 -30.44 -0.89
N SER A 302 0.13 -31.00 -0.14
CA SER A 302 0.35 -32.17 0.74
C SER A 302 0.65 -33.49 0.01
N VAL A 303 0.48 -33.53 -1.32
CA VAL A 303 0.75 -34.70 -2.16
C VAL A 303 1.87 -34.45 -3.19
N GLY A 304 2.56 -33.32 -3.07
CA GLY A 304 3.71 -32.96 -3.89
C GLY A 304 3.40 -32.28 -5.23
N GLY A 305 2.15 -31.92 -5.51
CA GLY A 305 1.84 -31.08 -6.66
C GLY A 305 2.43 -29.68 -6.49
N VAL A 306 3.14 -29.19 -7.50
CA VAL A 306 3.77 -27.86 -7.48
C VAL A 306 2.95 -26.88 -8.31
N TYR A 307 2.44 -25.85 -7.64
CA TYR A 307 1.56 -24.84 -8.22
C TYR A 307 2.13 -23.44 -8.05
N MET A 308 1.77 -22.52 -8.94
CA MET A 308 2.06 -21.09 -8.79
C MET A 308 0.74 -20.33 -8.65
N ILE A 309 0.69 -19.38 -7.72
CA ILE A 309 -0.51 -18.61 -7.37
C ILE A 309 -0.23 -17.12 -7.61
N ASN A 310 -1.06 -16.46 -8.41
CA ASN A 310 -0.95 -15.02 -8.64
C ASN A 310 -1.79 -14.19 -7.66
N ASN A 311 -1.64 -12.87 -7.69
CA ASN A 311 -2.36 -11.93 -6.81
C ASN A 311 -3.89 -11.91 -6.99
N SER A 312 -4.40 -12.55 -8.05
CA SER A 312 -5.82 -12.73 -8.35
C SER A 312 -6.35 -14.10 -7.91
N HIS A 313 -5.52 -14.91 -7.22
CA HIS A 313 -5.80 -16.29 -6.79
C HIS A 313 -6.02 -17.27 -7.95
N GLN A 314 -5.51 -16.96 -9.15
CA GLN A 314 -5.44 -17.94 -10.22
C GLN A 314 -4.28 -18.89 -9.96
N VAL A 315 -4.51 -20.18 -10.19
CA VAL A 315 -3.54 -21.24 -9.95
C VAL A 315 -3.03 -21.77 -11.28
N ILE A 316 -1.71 -21.78 -11.43
CA ILE A 316 -1.00 -22.35 -12.58
C ILE A 316 -0.37 -23.67 -12.11
N ASP A 317 -0.75 -24.77 -12.75
CA ASP A 317 -0.10 -26.07 -12.53
C ASP A 317 1.21 -26.11 -13.31
N THR A 318 2.30 -26.44 -12.62
CA THR A 318 3.62 -26.57 -13.27
C THR A 318 3.79 -27.93 -13.93
N GLY A 319 2.98 -28.94 -13.57
CA GLY A 319 3.18 -30.34 -13.95
C GLY A 319 4.31 -31.04 -13.19
N ILE A 320 5.02 -30.33 -12.29
CA ILE A 320 6.07 -30.91 -11.46
C ILE A 320 5.45 -31.63 -10.26
N LYS A 321 6.00 -32.81 -9.94
CA LYS A 321 5.73 -33.52 -8.70
C LYS A 321 6.98 -33.54 -7.81
N SER A 322 6.89 -32.88 -6.66
CA SER A 322 7.98 -32.78 -5.70
C SER A 322 8.18 -34.08 -4.92
N SER A 323 9.34 -34.18 -4.26
CA SER A 323 9.56 -35.20 -3.23
C SER A 323 8.81 -34.86 -1.94
N SER A 324 8.64 -35.85 -1.06
CA SER A 324 7.91 -35.73 0.21
C SER A 324 8.50 -34.73 1.18
N GLU A 325 9.81 -34.44 1.07
CA GLU A 325 10.51 -33.46 1.89
C GLU A 325 10.04 -32.02 1.63
N LEU A 326 9.39 -31.77 0.48
CA LEU A 326 8.89 -30.46 0.10
C LEU A 326 7.38 -30.30 0.26
N TYR A 327 6.65 -31.31 0.75
CA TYR A 327 5.19 -31.22 0.87
C TYR A 327 4.78 -30.07 1.79
N ASN A 328 3.69 -29.36 1.48
CA ASN A 328 3.26 -28.19 2.24
C ASN A 328 4.36 -27.11 2.39
N SER A 329 5.04 -26.80 1.29
CA SER A 329 6.06 -25.74 1.25
C SER A 329 5.58 -24.51 0.49
N LEU A 330 6.09 -23.34 0.88
CA LEU A 330 5.69 -22.06 0.31
C LEU A 330 6.92 -21.21 -0.02
N ILE A 331 7.08 -20.90 -1.30
CA ILE A 331 8.27 -20.28 -1.89
C ILE A 331 7.86 -19.02 -2.65
N ASP A 332 8.51 -17.90 -2.38
CA ASP A 332 8.29 -16.63 -3.10
C ASP A 332 9.33 -16.46 -4.21
N GLY A 333 8.89 -15.93 -5.33
CA GLY A 333 9.69 -15.88 -6.54
C GLY A 333 9.08 -15.03 -7.64
N GLU A 334 9.87 -14.86 -8.69
CA GLU A 334 9.45 -14.20 -9.92
C GLU A 334 9.37 -15.24 -11.04
N TYR A 335 8.27 -15.26 -11.77
CA TYR A 335 8.10 -16.09 -12.97
C TYR A 335 8.45 -15.27 -14.22
N ILE A 336 9.38 -15.79 -15.02
CA ILE A 336 9.81 -15.23 -16.29
C ILE A 336 9.29 -16.13 -17.40
N ALA A 337 8.36 -15.61 -18.19
CA ALA A 337 7.82 -16.30 -19.36
C ALA A 337 8.91 -16.52 -20.43
N CYS A 338 8.78 -17.58 -21.24
CA CYS A 338 9.79 -17.96 -22.25
C CYS A 338 10.14 -16.82 -23.22
N ASN A 339 9.16 -16.03 -23.65
CA ASN A 339 9.35 -14.88 -24.54
C ASN A 339 10.11 -13.70 -23.90
N LYS A 340 10.23 -13.67 -22.57
CA LYS A 340 11.01 -12.68 -21.81
C LYS A 340 12.42 -13.18 -21.47
N ARG A 341 12.79 -14.41 -21.86
CA ARG A 341 14.11 -14.97 -21.61
C ARG A 341 15.08 -14.60 -22.74
N LYS A 342 16.31 -14.23 -22.36
CA LYS A 342 17.42 -13.91 -23.28
C LYS A 342 18.12 -15.14 -23.84
N ASP A 343 17.95 -16.28 -23.19
CA ASP A 343 18.57 -17.55 -23.58
C ASP A 343 17.76 -18.33 -24.63
N ASN A 344 16.64 -17.77 -25.09
CA ASN A 344 15.70 -18.40 -26.04
C ASN A 344 15.17 -19.77 -25.57
N SER A 345 15.06 -19.98 -24.26
CA SER A 345 14.48 -21.22 -23.73
C SER A 345 13.00 -21.38 -24.13
N ALA A 346 12.61 -22.61 -24.45
CA ALA A 346 11.23 -22.96 -24.78
C ALA A 346 10.32 -23.10 -23.54
N ILE A 347 10.88 -23.02 -22.32
CA ILE A 347 10.15 -23.13 -21.05
C ILE A 347 10.33 -21.88 -20.20
N GLY A 348 9.33 -21.56 -19.39
CA GLY A 348 9.42 -20.48 -18.41
C GLY A 348 10.42 -20.77 -17.30
N LEU A 349 10.79 -19.73 -16.55
CA LEU A 349 11.75 -19.80 -15.43
C LEU A 349 11.12 -19.23 -14.17
N TYR A 350 11.18 -19.97 -13.07
CA TYR A 350 10.84 -19.49 -11.73
C TYR A 350 12.13 -19.15 -10.96
N ALA A 351 12.35 -17.86 -10.73
CA ALA A 351 13.48 -17.33 -9.97
C ALA A 351 13.04 -17.07 -8.51
N SER A 352 13.28 -18.06 -7.65
CA SER A 352 12.96 -17.99 -6.22
C SER A 352 13.92 -17.08 -5.45
N PHE A 353 13.40 -16.32 -4.49
CA PHE A 353 14.19 -15.42 -3.64
C PHE A 353 13.85 -15.50 -2.15
N ASP A 354 12.75 -16.15 -1.77
CA ASP A 354 12.41 -16.33 -0.35
C ASP A 354 11.57 -17.59 -0.10
N MET A 355 11.50 -18.05 1.16
CA MET A 355 10.72 -19.22 1.57
C MET A 355 10.10 -19.05 2.95
N TYR A 356 8.84 -19.45 3.10
CA TYR A 356 8.01 -19.19 4.30
C TYR A 356 7.58 -20.45 5.04
N TYR A 357 7.35 -21.54 4.31
CA TYR A 357 7.03 -22.85 4.88
C TYR A 357 7.91 -23.90 4.22
N TYR A 358 8.41 -24.83 5.02
CA TYR A 358 9.18 -25.99 4.57
C TYR A 358 8.65 -27.24 5.26
N ASN A 359 8.17 -28.21 4.48
CA ASN A 359 7.59 -29.45 4.99
C ASN A 359 6.46 -29.24 6.04
N GLY A 360 5.56 -28.28 5.80
CA GLY A 360 4.49 -27.89 6.73
C GLY A 360 4.95 -27.08 7.96
N LYS A 361 6.26 -26.95 8.21
CA LYS A 361 6.80 -26.11 9.29
C LYS A 361 6.89 -24.67 8.81
N LYS A 362 6.29 -23.75 9.58
CA LYS A 362 6.54 -22.31 9.42
C LYS A 362 8.01 -21.99 9.69
N ILE A 363 8.66 -21.31 8.75
CA ILE A 363 10.07 -20.88 8.87
C ILE A 363 10.23 -19.35 8.75
N THR A 364 9.13 -18.59 8.73
CA THR A 364 9.15 -17.12 8.64
C THR A 364 9.91 -16.45 9.79
N GLN A 365 10.02 -17.10 10.93
CA GLN A 365 10.80 -16.66 12.09
C GLN A 365 12.32 -16.74 11.90
N LEU A 366 12.81 -17.45 10.88
CA LEU A 366 14.24 -17.59 10.62
C LEU A 366 14.79 -16.38 9.86
N PRO A 367 16.08 -16.04 10.05
CA PRO A 367 16.74 -15.03 9.22
C PRO A 367 16.81 -15.49 7.76
N LEU A 368 16.99 -14.52 6.84
CA LEU A 368 17.24 -14.84 5.44
C LEU A 368 18.57 -15.59 5.29
N ILE A 369 19.63 -15.04 5.89
CA ILE A 369 20.99 -15.60 5.89
C ILE A 369 21.35 -16.12 7.28
N ALA A 370 21.77 -17.39 7.34
CA ALA A 370 22.14 -18.06 8.58
C ALA A 370 23.26 -17.33 9.34
N ASP A 371 23.30 -17.55 10.65
CA ASP A 371 24.41 -17.10 11.48
C ASP A 371 25.61 -18.03 11.36
N LYS A 372 26.80 -17.50 11.66
CA LYS A 372 28.02 -18.32 11.69
C LYS A 372 27.84 -19.47 12.68
N GLY A 373 27.90 -20.71 12.17
CA GLY A 373 27.73 -21.94 12.96
C GLY A 373 26.29 -22.47 13.02
N SER A 374 25.32 -21.83 12.36
CA SER A 374 23.98 -22.37 12.12
C SER A 374 23.82 -22.69 10.64
N ASP A 375 23.18 -23.83 10.34
CA ASP A 375 22.82 -24.21 8.96
C ASP A 375 21.36 -23.87 8.62
N GLU A 376 20.56 -23.40 9.59
CA GLU A 376 19.14 -23.10 9.41
C GLU A 376 18.90 -21.62 9.06
N SER A 377 18.38 -21.38 7.85
CA SER A 377 17.93 -20.07 7.37
C SER A 377 16.95 -20.25 6.22
N ARG A 378 16.16 -19.21 5.90
CA ARG A 378 15.25 -19.26 4.75
C ARG A 378 16.00 -19.54 3.45
N TYR A 379 17.18 -18.92 3.26
CA TYR A 379 18.01 -19.14 2.08
C TYR A 379 18.60 -20.56 2.00
N SER A 380 19.02 -21.16 3.13
CA SER A 380 19.52 -22.55 3.10
C SER A 380 18.42 -23.57 2.76
N TYR A 381 17.16 -23.31 3.12
CA TYR A 381 16.01 -24.11 2.66
C TYR A 381 15.68 -23.92 1.18
N LEU A 382 15.85 -22.70 0.62
CA LEU A 382 15.75 -22.49 -0.84
C LEU A 382 16.79 -23.30 -1.61
N LEU A 383 18.06 -23.28 -1.16
CA LEU A 383 19.13 -24.06 -1.80
C LEU A 383 18.90 -25.57 -1.72
N LYS A 384 18.27 -26.07 -0.64
CA LYS A 384 17.84 -27.46 -0.55
C LYS A 384 16.71 -27.77 -1.54
N THR A 385 15.74 -26.87 -1.65
CA THR A 385 14.61 -26.98 -2.59
C THR A 385 15.08 -27.05 -4.03
N ASP A 386 16.06 -26.22 -4.43
CA ASP A 386 16.66 -26.25 -5.77
C ASP A 386 17.17 -27.64 -6.15
N LYS A 387 17.92 -28.29 -5.24
CA LYS A 387 18.47 -29.63 -5.45
C LYS A 387 17.38 -30.69 -5.56
N LEU A 388 16.31 -30.57 -4.77
CA LEU A 388 15.21 -31.52 -4.74
C LEU A 388 14.32 -31.41 -5.98
N LEU A 389 14.06 -30.19 -6.48
CA LEU A 389 13.28 -29.97 -7.70
C LEU A 389 14.07 -30.34 -8.97
N LYS A 390 15.39 -30.17 -8.97
CA LYS A 390 16.28 -30.49 -10.10
C LYS A 390 16.64 -31.97 -10.25
N ASN A 391 16.21 -32.88 -9.38
CA ASN A 391 16.54 -34.30 -9.51
C ASN A 391 15.92 -34.91 -10.79
N LYS A 392 16.79 -35.13 -11.78
CA LYS A 392 16.58 -35.11 -13.24
C LYS A 392 15.77 -36.25 -13.89
N GLY A 393 14.95 -37.00 -13.16
CA GLY A 393 14.31 -38.20 -13.73
C GLY A 393 13.00 -37.99 -14.50
N LYS A 394 12.25 -36.90 -14.24
CA LYS A 394 10.84 -36.77 -14.69
C LYS A 394 10.33 -35.36 -15.04
N ASN A 395 11.14 -34.30 -14.86
CA ASN A 395 10.65 -32.90 -14.84
C ASN A 395 11.20 -32.01 -15.99
N GLU A 396 11.84 -32.60 -17.01
CA GLU A 396 12.72 -31.87 -17.95
C GLU A 396 12.01 -30.87 -18.89
N PHE A 397 10.68 -30.82 -18.90
CA PHE A 397 9.88 -30.03 -19.86
C PHE A 397 8.83 -29.10 -19.24
N ALA A 398 8.82 -28.93 -17.91
CA ALA A 398 7.74 -28.23 -17.20
C ALA A 398 8.03 -26.74 -16.98
N ILE A 399 9.10 -26.44 -16.24
CA ILE A 399 9.52 -25.08 -15.87
C ILE A 399 10.94 -25.15 -15.32
N ASP A 400 11.79 -24.17 -15.65
CA ASP A 400 13.11 -24.04 -15.03
C ASP A 400 12.96 -23.44 -13.63
N TYR A 401 13.81 -23.87 -12.70
CA TYR A 401 13.85 -23.34 -11.34
C TYR A 401 15.27 -22.88 -11.00
N ILE A 402 15.40 -21.66 -10.49
CA ILE A 402 16.63 -21.14 -9.92
C ILE A 402 16.38 -20.50 -8.55
N VAL A 403 17.43 -20.45 -7.74
CA VAL A 403 17.49 -19.64 -6.53
C VAL A 403 18.33 -18.41 -6.85
N LYS A 404 17.77 -17.22 -6.66
CA LYS A 404 18.50 -15.97 -6.80
C LYS A 404 19.62 -15.89 -5.80
N GLU A 405 20.77 -15.40 -6.24
CA GLU A 405 21.91 -15.21 -5.35
C GLU A 405 21.68 -13.94 -4.50
N HIS A 406 21.77 -14.11 -3.18
CA HIS A 406 21.79 -13.01 -2.22
C HIS A 406 23.23 -12.65 -1.89
N LEU A 407 23.76 -11.61 -2.51
CA LEU A 407 25.09 -11.09 -2.18
C LEU A 407 25.03 -10.42 -0.80
N TYR A 408 25.94 -10.82 0.09
CA TYR A 408 26.02 -10.36 1.48
C TYR A 408 27.48 -10.17 1.90
N SER A 409 28.17 -9.25 1.22
CA SER A 409 29.53 -8.86 1.59
C SER A 409 29.52 -7.69 2.59
N LYS A 410 30.72 -7.29 3.03
CA LYS A 410 30.88 -6.05 3.82
C LYS A 410 30.75 -4.78 2.97
N ASP A 411 30.86 -4.91 1.64
CA ASP A 411 30.76 -3.82 0.68
C ASP A 411 29.56 -4.06 -0.25
N ILE A 412 28.37 -3.73 0.27
CA ILE A 412 27.12 -3.92 -0.49
C ILE A 412 27.08 -3.07 -1.77
N LEU A 413 27.80 -1.95 -1.82
CA LEU A 413 27.87 -1.10 -3.02
C LEU A 413 28.71 -1.77 -4.11
N GLY A 414 29.81 -2.43 -3.71
CA GLY A 414 30.54 -3.36 -4.57
C GLY A 414 29.66 -4.50 -5.09
N ASP A 415 28.81 -5.08 -4.25
CA ASP A 415 27.84 -6.11 -4.66
C ASP A 415 26.81 -5.57 -5.68
N CYS A 416 26.30 -4.34 -5.46
CA CYS A 416 25.42 -3.66 -6.41
C CYS A 416 26.10 -3.46 -7.77
N LYS A 417 27.37 -3.04 -7.76
CA LYS A 417 28.18 -2.88 -8.98
C LYS A 417 28.33 -4.20 -9.73
N ASN A 418 28.60 -5.30 -9.02
CA ASN A 418 28.73 -6.62 -9.60
C ASN A 418 27.44 -7.05 -10.29
N ILE A 419 26.27 -6.85 -9.67
CA ILE A 419 24.98 -7.18 -10.27
C ILE A 419 24.68 -6.32 -11.50
N LEU A 420 24.81 -4.99 -11.39
CA LEU A 420 24.42 -4.06 -12.47
C LEU A 420 25.34 -4.11 -13.70
N THR A 421 26.57 -4.60 -13.54
CA THR A 421 27.53 -4.78 -14.65
C THR A 421 27.51 -6.20 -15.23
N ASN A 422 26.78 -7.13 -14.60
CA ASN A 422 26.68 -8.50 -15.05
C ASN A 422 25.68 -8.63 -16.22
N THR A 423 26.11 -9.27 -17.30
CA THR A 423 25.31 -9.48 -18.52
C THR A 423 24.83 -10.93 -18.69
N VAL A 424 25.10 -11.80 -17.71
CA VAL A 424 24.92 -13.26 -17.80
C VAL A 424 23.51 -13.74 -17.42
N TYR A 425 22.67 -12.87 -16.84
CA TYR A 425 21.31 -13.27 -16.44
C TYR A 425 20.48 -13.72 -17.66
N PRO A 426 19.68 -14.80 -17.53
CA PRO A 426 18.84 -15.30 -18.63
C PRO A 426 17.60 -14.42 -18.90
N TYR A 427 17.50 -13.25 -18.25
CA TYR A 427 16.39 -12.30 -18.35
C TYR A 427 16.88 -10.86 -18.20
N GLU A 428 16.00 -9.90 -18.52
CA GLU A 428 16.23 -8.49 -18.23
C GLU A 428 16.06 -8.19 -16.74
N ILE A 429 16.88 -7.25 -16.25
CA ILE A 429 16.80 -6.74 -14.88
C ILE A 429 16.40 -5.26 -14.93
N ASP A 430 15.51 -4.83 -14.04
CA ASP A 430 14.97 -3.46 -13.98
C ASP A 430 15.30 -2.74 -12.66
N GLY A 431 16.32 -3.22 -11.95
CA GLY A 431 16.79 -2.64 -10.70
C GLY A 431 17.39 -3.65 -9.72
N LEU A 432 17.35 -3.30 -8.44
CA LEU A 432 17.91 -4.08 -7.34
C LEU A 432 16.86 -4.26 -6.22
N ILE A 433 16.94 -5.39 -5.52
CA ILE A 433 16.18 -5.65 -4.30
C ILE A 433 17.14 -5.83 -3.13
N PHE A 434 16.92 -5.05 -2.08
CA PHE A 434 17.64 -5.11 -0.82
C PHE A 434 16.78 -5.82 0.22
N THR A 435 17.27 -6.92 0.77
CA THR A 435 16.54 -7.71 1.77
C THR A 435 17.36 -7.82 3.05
N PRO A 436 16.80 -7.58 4.24
CA PRO A 436 17.54 -7.69 5.49
C PRO A 436 18.07 -9.11 5.69
N ALA A 437 19.37 -9.25 5.95
CA ALA A 437 20.00 -10.56 6.07
C ALA A 437 19.54 -11.31 7.33
N LYS A 438 19.31 -10.58 8.43
CA LYS A 438 19.13 -11.14 9.78
C LYS A 438 17.72 -11.06 10.35
N LEU A 439 16.77 -10.46 9.63
CA LEU A 439 15.39 -10.32 10.09
C LEU A 439 14.54 -11.54 9.72
N ALA A 440 13.64 -11.90 10.63
CA ALA A 440 12.47 -12.71 10.31
C ALA A 440 11.54 -11.95 9.36
N VAL A 441 10.69 -12.65 8.63
CA VAL A 441 9.74 -12.04 7.68
C VAL A 441 8.79 -11.10 8.44
N PHE A 442 8.65 -9.86 7.95
CA PHE A 442 7.90 -8.77 8.59
C PHE A 442 8.44 -8.27 9.94
N ALA A 443 9.57 -8.79 10.43
CA ALA A 443 10.16 -8.29 11.66
C ALA A 443 10.85 -6.94 11.43
N ASN A 444 10.85 -6.12 12.49
CA ASN A 444 11.60 -4.87 12.54
C ASN A 444 12.99 -5.05 13.18
N TYR A 445 13.15 -6.08 14.02
CA TYR A 445 14.33 -6.33 14.83
C TYR A 445 14.78 -7.78 14.69
N ALA A 446 16.09 -8.01 14.71
CA ALA A 446 16.65 -9.36 14.67
C ALA A 446 16.15 -10.19 15.87
N ASN A 447 15.86 -11.47 15.64
CA ASN A 447 15.38 -12.42 16.66
C ASN A 447 14.09 -12.00 17.42
N LYS A 448 13.35 -11.00 16.93
CA LYS A 448 12.04 -10.60 17.46
C LYS A 448 10.98 -10.70 16.36
N PRO A 449 10.54 -11.92 16.01
CA PRO A 449 9.55 -12.12 14.96
C PRO A 449 8.23 -11.43 15.30
N GLU A 450 7.57 -10.87 14.29
CA GLU A 450 6.25 -10.27 14.43
C GLU A 450 5.15 -11.22 13.93
N PRO A 451 3.91 -11.09 14.45
CA PRO A 451 2.79 -11.86 13.93
C PRO A 451 2.56 -11.54 12.44
N LEU A 452 2.33 -12.57 11.63
CA LEU A 452 1.92 -12.40 10.24
C LEU A 452 0.52 -11.78 10.23
N THR A 453 0.30 -10.79 9.36
CA THR A 453 -1.00 -10.13 9.22
C THR A 453 -1.38 -9.98 7.75
N GLU A 454 -2.60 -9.50 7.48
CA GLU A 454 -3.03 -9.13 6.11
C GLU A 454 -2.29 -7.91 5.53
N LYS A 455 -1.47 -7.22 6.34
CA LYS A 455 -0.63 -6.12 5.86
C LYS A 455 0.67 -6.68 5.29
N LEU A 456 0.77 -6.63 3.96
CA LEU A 456 1.89 -7.21 3.23
C LEU A 456 3.06 -6.23 3.00
N GLY A 457 2.94 -4.95 3.36
CA GLY A 457 4.04 -4.00 3.22
C GLY A 457 5.14 -4.27 4.25
N TRP A 458 6.39 -4.37 3.82
CA TRP A 458 7.55 -4.49 4.70
C TRP A 458 8.58 -3.41 4.34
N ASP A 459 8.62 -2.35 5.13
CA ASP A 459 9.49 -1.17 4.95
C ASP A 459 10.98 -1.45 5.19
N LYS A 460 11.33 -2.70 5.52
CA LYS A 460 12.71 -3.20 5.55
C LYS A 460 13.14 -3.87 4.25
N VAL A 461 12.23 -4.24 3.34
CA VAL A 461 12.63 -4.73 2.02
C VAL A 461 12.56 -3.55 1.07
N LEU A 462 13.69 -3.20 0.47
CA LEU A 462 13.81 -1.99 -0.34
C LEU A 462 14.05 -2.36 -1.80
N LYS A 463 13.45 -1.60 -2.72
CA LYS A 463 13.68 -1.71 -4.15
C LYS A 463 14.32 -0.44 -4.66
N TRP A 464 15.36 -0.58 -5.47
CA TRP A 464 15.92 0.51 -6.24
C TRP A 464 15.64 0.26 -7.72
N LYS A 465 15.27 1.31 -8.44
CA LYS A 465 15.18 1.33 -9.91
C LYS A 465 16.01 2.49 -10.42
N PRO A 466 16.56 2.41 -11.64
CA PRO A 466 17.12 3.57 -12.31
C PRO A 466 16.11 4.73 -12.29
N PRO A 467 16.52 5.97 -11.98
CA PRO A 467 15.62 7.13 -11.87
C PRO A 467 14.73 7.32 -13.10
N GLU A 468 15.25 7.01 -14.28
CA GLU A 468 14.60 7.14 -15.58
C GLU A 468 13.49 6.10 -15.78
N GLN A 469 13.46 5.04 -14.97
CA GLN A 469 12.47 3.97 -15.01
C GLN A 469 11.40 4.09 -13.91
N ASN A 470 11.41 5.17 -13.13
CA ASN A 470 10.33 5.45 -12.17
C ASN A 470 9.06 5.84 -12.93
N SER A 471 7.96 5.16 -12.62
CA SER A 471 6.67 5.35 -13.29
C SER A 471 5.50 5.42 -12.31
N ILE A 472 4.44 6.12 -12.70
CA ILE A 472 3.16 6.19 -11.98
C ILE A 472 2.03 5.79 -12.92
N ASP A 473 1.14 4.92 -12.44
CA ASP A 473 -0.09 4.55 -13.15
C ASP A 473 -1.21 5.55 -12.81
N PHE A 474 -1.61 6.34 -13.80
CA PHE A 474 -2.70 7.32 -13.70
C PHE A 474 -3.94 6.86 -14.45
N LEU A 475 -5.13 7.13 -13.91
CA LEU A 475 -6.34 7.22 -14.73
C LEU A 475 -6.30 8.53 -15.50
N VAL A 476 -6.35 8.45 -16.83
CA VAL A 476 -6.34 9.64 -17.69
C VAL A 476 -7.77 10.02 -18.09
N LYS A 477 -8.08 11.31 -18.02
CA LYS A 477 -9.32 11.85 -18.61
C LYS A 477 -9.00 12.97 -19.57
N ARG A 478 -9.49 12.89 -20.80
CA ARG A 478 -9.26 13.87 -21.85
C ARG A 478 -10.00 15.17 -21.52
N ALA A 479 -9.25 16.28 -21.43
CA ALA A 479 -9.81 17.60 -21.17
C ALA A 479 -10.04 18.41 -22.45
N GLY A 480 -9.15 18.28 -23.43
CA GLY A 480 -9.23 19.08 -24.65
C GLY A 480 -8.09 18.87 -25.63
N THR A 481 -7.92 19.85 -26.52
CA THR A 481 -6.82 19.92 -27.48
C THR A 481 -6.21 21.32 -27.44
N ILE A 482 -4.89 21.37 -27.30
CA ILE A 482 -4.11 22.61 -27.19
C ILE A 482 -3.12 22.64 -28.35
N THR A 483 -2.95 23.80 -28.99
CA THR A 483 -1.95 23.98 -30.05
C THR A 483 -0.81 24.86 -29.52
N ILE A 484 0.41 24.36 -29.61
CA ILE A 484 1.64 25.06 -29.21
C ILE A 484 2.59 25.02 -30.41
N ASP A 485 3.06 26.18 -30.87
CA ASP A 485 4.00 26.34 -31.98
C ASP A 485 3.69 25.45 -33.19
N THR A 486 2.44 25.50 -33.67
CA THR A 486 1.86 24.72 -34.79
C THR A 486 1.62 23.23 -34.56
N VAL A 487 2.02 22.67 -33.41
CA VAL A 487 1.77 21.27 -33.05
C VAL A 487 0.52 21.16 -32.18
N SER A 488 -0.38 20.24 -32.53
CA SER A 488 -1.58 19.96 -31.72
C SER A 488 -1.30 18.86 -30.70
N TYR A 489 -1.68 19.11 -29.46
CA TYR A 489 -1.56 18.21 -28.31
C TYR A 489 -2.94 17.90 -27.75
N ALA A 490 -3.15 16.66 -27.32
CA ALA A 490 -4.29 16.29 -26.51
C ALA A 490 -3.93 16.47 -25.03
N GLU A 491 -4.79 17.17 -24.30
CA GLU A 491 -4.63 17.35 -22.85
C GLU A 491 -5.36 16.24 -22.11
N PHE A 492 -4.64 15.54 -21.26
CA PHE A 492 -5.18 14.57 -20.32
C PHE A 492 -4.94 15.04 -18.89
N LYS A 493 -5.98 14.96 -18.06
CA LYS A 493 -5.87 15.12 -16.61
C LYS A 493 -5.52 13.79 -15.95
N LEU A 494 -4.62 13.84 -14.98
CA LEU A 494 -4.01 12.67 -14.33
C LEU A 494 -4.63 12.44 -12.96
N TYR A 495 -5.26 11.29 -12.76
CA TYR A 495 -5.96 10.93 -11.53
C TYR A 495 -5.29 9.77 -10.79
N VAL A 496 -5.30 9.88 -9.45
CA VAL A 496 -4.80 8.89 -8.49
C VAL A 496 -5.90 8.48 -7.50
N GLY A 497 -5.64 7.38 -6.79
CA GLY A 497 -6.58 6.73 -5.89
C GLY A 497 -6.53 7.44 -4.55
N TYR A 498 -7.68 7.81 -4.03
CA TYR A 498 -7.75 8.77 -2.94
C TYR A 498 -8.78 8.34 -1.89
N ASN A 499 -8.35 8.27 -0.64
CA ASN A 499 -9.24 8.09 0.51
C ASN A 499 -9.05 9.26 1.48
N ALA A 500 -10.06 10.14 1.54
CA ALA A 500 -10.00 11.33 2.39
C ALA A 500 -9.90 10.99 3.88
N SER A 501 -10.41 9.84 4.34
CA SER A 501 -10.24 9.41 5.74
C SER A 501 -8.81 9.04 6.10
N GLN A 502 -7.97 8.73 5.11
CA GLN A 502 -6.58 8.34 5.30
C GLN A 502 -5.59 9.48 5.02
N ILE A 503 -5.99 10.44 4.19
CA ILE A 503 -5.11 11.49 3.65
C ILE A 503 -5.48 12.88 4.19
N ASP A 504 -6.76 13.27 4.13
CA ASP A 504 -7.18 14.62 4.52
C ASP A 504 -7.16 14.77 6.04
N ASN A 505 -6.62 15.89 6.53
CA ASN A 505 -6.68 16.27 7.95
C ASN A 505 -8.12 16.49 8.42
N TYR A 506 -8.40 16.25 9.71
CA TYR A 506 -9.68 16.66 10.30
C TYR A 506 -9.66 18.16 10.58
N THR A 507 -10.74 18.89 10.28
CA THR A 507 -10.96 20.22 10.88
C THR A 507 -11.61 20.06 12.24
N MET A 508 -11.50 21.05 13.13
CA MET A 508 -12.22 21.00 14.40
C MET A 508 -13.73 20.92 14.13
N LYS A 509 -14.22 21.77 13.20
CA LYS A 509 -15.63 21.77 12.81
C LYS A 509 -16.15 20.39 12.43
N ASP A 510 -15.40 19.63 11.62
CA ASP A 510 -15.78 18.25 11.24
C ASP A 510 -15.94 17.37 12.47
N VAL A 511 -14.98 17.41 13.38
CA VAL A 511 -14.96 16.56 14.57
C VAL A 511 -16.11 16.90 15.51
N PHE A 512 -16.36 18.18 15.76
CA PHE A 512 -17.48 18.63 16.59
C PHE A 512 -18.83 18.24 15.95
N ASN A 513 -18.96 18.33 14.63
CA ASN A 513 -20.14 17.84 13.92
C ASN A 513 -20.31 16.31 14.07
N TYR A 514 -19.24 15.54 13.97
CA TYR A 514 -19.30 14.07 14.09
C TYR A 514 -19.65 13.63 15.51
N ILE A 515 -19.20 14.37 16.52
CA ILE A 515 -19.46 14.07 17.93
C ILE A 515 -20.87 14.47 18.36
N TYR A 516 -21.32 15.68 17.99
CA TYR A 516 -22.54 16.28 18.55
C TYR A 516 -23.72 16.37 17.56
N LYS A 517 -23.49 16.18 16.26
CA LYS A 517 -24.49 16.23 15.19
C LYS A 517 -24.42 15.02 14.25
N PHE A 518 -24.00 13.86 14.77
CA PHE A 518 -23.77 12.65 13.98
C PHE A 518 -24.90 12.30 13.01
N SER A 519 -26.17 12.43 13.42
CA SER A 519 -27.32 12.11 12.57
C SER A 519 -27.41 12.99 11.31
N GLN A 520 -26.95 14.24 11.37
CA GLN A 520 -26.96 15.19 10.25
C GLN A 520 -25.77 14.96 9.32
N PHE A 521 -24.59 14.62 9.86
CA PHE A 521 -23.33 14.51 9.12
C PHE A 521 -22.94 13.07 8.77
N ARG A 522 -23.84 12.10 8.98
CA ARG A 522 -23.56 10.68 8.72
C ARG A 522 -23.14 10.41 7.27
N ASN A 523 -23.71 11.13 6.31
CA ASN A 523 -23.39 10.94 4.90
C ASN A 523 -21.99 11.49 4.58
N ASP A 524 -21.61 12.65 5.12
CA ASP A 524 -20.28 13.22 4.90
C ASP A 524 -19.17 12.31 5.43
N ILE A 525 -19.39 11.65 6.58
CA ILE A 525 -18.49 10.63 7.11
C ILE A 525 -18.34 9.48 6.11
N LYS A 526 -19.46 8.97 5.57
CA LYS A 526 -19.42 7.89 4.58
C LYS A 526 -18.71 8.32 3.30
N GLU A 527 -18.93 9.54 2.82
CA GLU A 527 -18.24 10.07 1.64
C GLU A 527 -16.73 10.18 1.88
N ARG A 528 -16.31 10.63 3.07
CA ARG A 528 -14.89 10.69 3.44
C ARG A 528 -14.22 9.32 3.50
N GLU A 529 -14.96 8.29 3.90
CA GLU A 529 -14.47 6.90 3.96
C GLU A 529 -14.38 6.22 2.58
N LYS A 530 -15.05 6.77 1.55
CA LYS A 530 -15.01 6.20 0.20
C LYS A 530 -13.65 6.37 -0.46
N TYR A 531 -13.30 5.36 -1.23
CA TYR A 531 -12.16 5.39 -2.14
C TYR A 531 -12.60 5.95 -3.49
N VAL A 532 -12.00 7.06 -3.92
CA VAL A 532 -12.39 7.83 -5.12
C VAL A 532 -11.16 8.25 -5.94
N CYS A 533 -11.37 8.69 -7.18
CA CYS A 533 -10.32 9.30 -7.98
C CYS A 533 -10.20 10.80 -7.66
N ARG A 534 -8.97 11.30 -7.48
CA ARG A 534 -8.69 12.75 -7.45
C ARG A 534 -7.50 13.08 -8.35
N LEU A 535 -7.42 14.33 -8.81
CA LEU A 535 -6.27 14.83 -9.56
C LEU A 535 -4.99 14.68 -8.74
N PHE A 536 -3.90 14.31 -9.41
CA PHE A 536 -2.60 14.21 -8.76
C PHE A 536 -2.02 15.58 -8.46
N LYS A 537 -2.26 16.07 -7.24
CA LYS A 537 -1.73 17.33 -6.70
C LYS A 537 -0.87 17.05 -5.48
N PRO A 538 0.40 16.65 -5.65
CA PRO A 538 1.30 16.44 -4.52
C PRO A 538 1.51 17.73 -3.73
N GLU A 539 1.86 17.61 -2.45
CA GLU A 539 2.15 18.76 -1.60
C GLU A 539 3.51 19.40 -1.94
N TYR A 540 4.51 18.55 -2.25
CA TYR A 540 5.86 18.97 -2.59
C TYR A 540 6.12 18.93 -4.09
N TYR A 541 6.95 19.85 -4.58
CA TYR A 541 7.33 19.98 -6.00
C TYR A 541 6.15 20.16 -6.96
N TYR A 542 4.97 20.56 -6.46
CA TYR A 542 3.83 20.82 -7.32
C TYR A 542 3.92 22.20 -7.95
N GLU A 543 3.64 22.22 -9.24
CA GLU A 543 3.36 23.44 -9.99
C GLU A 543 2.21 23.20 -10.97
N ASN A 544 1.64 24.28 -11.48
CA ASN A 544 0.48 24.19 -12.34
C ASN A 544 0.83 23.45 -13.64
N GLY A 545 0.09 22.38 -13.95
CA GLY A 545 0.35 21.51 -15.10
C GLY A 545 0.82 20.09 -14.73
N ILE A 546 1.33 19.86 -13.51
CA ILE A 546 1.76 18.53 -13.05
C ILE A 546 0.60 17.54 -12.94
N ASP A 547 -0.62 18.00 -12.73
CA ASP A 547 -1.85 17.20 -12.74
C ASP A 547 -2.37 16.90 -14.16
N SER A 548 -1.57 17.16 -15.19
CA SER A 548 -1.91 16.95 -16.59
C SER A 548 -0.73 16.47 -17.44
N SER A 549 -1.05 15.89 -18.61
CA SER A 549 -0.10 15.53 -19.66
C SER A 549 -0.61 16.01 -21.02
N LEU A 550 0.26 16.66 -21.79
CA LEU A 550 0.07 17.10 -23.16
C LEU A 550 0.76 16.11 -24.10
N ILE A 551 -0.06 15.32 -24.80
CA ILE A 551 0.44 14.25 -25.67
C ILE A 551 0.23 14.65 -27.13
N LYS A 552 1.30 14.61 -27.91
CA LYS A 552 1.28 15.04 -29.32
C LYS A 552 0.26 14.22 -30.12
N ILE A 553 -0.59 14.92 -30.87
CA ILE A 553 -1.52 14.30 -31.81
C ILE A 553 -0.76 14.00 -33.11
N ARG A 554 -0.71 12.72 -33.50
CA ARG A 554 -0.05 12.29 -34.74
C ARG A 554 -0.83 12.75 -35.98
N LYS A 555 -0.21 12.69 -37.16
CA LYS A 555 -0.84 13.12 -38.43
C LYS A 555 -2.16 12.40 -38.73
N ASN A 556 -2.28 11.14 -38.31
CA ASN A 556 -3.49 10.32 -38.42
C ASN A 556 -4.54 10.62 -37.34
N LYS A 557 -4.35 11.67 -36.53
CA LYS A 557 -5.18 12.09 -35.38
C LYS A 557 -5.17 11.12 -34.20
N GLU A 558 -4.28 10.13 -34.19
CA GLU A 558 -4.12 9.22 -33.06
C GLU A 558 -3.20 9.83 -31.99
N ILE A 559 -3.40 9.35 -30.77
CA ILE A 559 -2.59 9.65 -29.59
C ILE A 559 -2.07 8.30 -29.13
N ARG A 560 -0.75 8.19 -28.95
CA ARG A 560 -0.10 6.92 -28.63
C ARG A 560 0.95 7.08 -27.53
N CYS A 561 1.15 6.01 -26.78
CA CYS A 561 2.24 5.79 -25.85
C CYS A 561 3.58 5.58 -26.58
N ASP A 562 4.67 5.54 -25.82
CA ASP A 562 6.01 5.25 -26.33
C ASP A 562 6.14 3.82 -26.87
N ASN A 563 5.41 2.85 -26.29
CA ASN A 563 5.29 1.49 -26.80
C ASN A 563 4.28 1.35 -27.97
N ASP A 564 3.80 2.47 -28.50
CA ASP A 564 2.81 2.56 -29.57
C ASP A 564 1.37 2.19 -29.18
N ASP A 565 1.06 1.91 -27.91
CA ASP A 565 -0.32 1.69 -27.45
C ASP A 565 -1.19 2.93 -27.70
N LYS A 566 -2.44 2.71 -28.10
CA LYS A 566 -3.38 3.81 -28.37
C LYS A 566 -3.98 4.33 -27.07
N ILE A 567 -3.87 5.64 -26.84
CA ILE A 567 -4.44 6.30 -25.67
C ILE A 567 -5.86 6.78 -25.99
N GLU A 568 -6.82 6.29 -25.22
CA GLU A 568 -8.23 6.67 -25.26
C GLU A 568 -8.63 7.43 -23.97
N ASP A 569 -9.90 7.81 -23.86
CA ASP A 569 -10.41 8.47 -22.66
C ASP A 569 -10.77 7.44 -21.58
N GLU A 570 -10.62 7.83 -20.30
CA GLU A 570 -10.93 7.01 -19.12
C GLU A 570 -10.22 5.64 -19.08
N ILE A 571 -8.92 5.63 -19.38
CA ILE A 571 -8.05 4.44 -19.26
C ILE A 571 -6.92 4.66 -18.26
N ILE A 572 -6.30 3.58 -17.80
CA ILE A 572 -5.10 3.64 -16.96
C ILE A 572 -3.86 3.59 -17.85
N VAL A 573 -2.97 4.56 -17.69
CA VAL A 573 -1.72 4.69 -18.45
C VAL A 573 -0.57 4.80 -17.47
N GLU A 574 0.51 4.09 -17.76
CA GLU A 574 1.77 4.18 -17.02
C GLU A 574 2.61 5.32 -17.60
N PHE A 575 3.00 6.29 -16.76
CA PHE A 575 3.78 7.45 -17.16
C PHE A 575 5.15 7.47 -16.48
N CYS A 576 6.18 7.87 -17.21
CA CYS A 576 7.44 8.34 -16.65
C CYS A 576 7.50 9.88 -16.64
N TYR A 577 8.43 10.43 -15.87
CA TYR A 577 8.59 11.87 -15.72
C TYR A 577 9.93 12.33 -16.29
N ASP A 578 9.89 13.28 -17.22
CA ASP A 578 11.04 13.96 -17.79
C ASP A 578 11.19 15.35 -17.17
N GLY A 579 12.10 15.47 -16.21
CA GLY A 579 12.39 16.74 -15.53
C GLY A 579 13.15 17.76 -16.37
N SER A 580 13.68 17.38 -17.55
CA SER A 580 14.40 18.29 -18.44
C SER A 580 13.47 19.16 -19.30
N GLU A 581 12.22 18.73 -19.48
CA GLU A 581 11.21 19.45 -20.23
C GLU A 581 10.74 20.71 -19.46
N VAL A 582 10.72 21.86 -20.14
CA VAL A 582 10.42 23.15 -19.52
C VAL A 582 8.94 23.25 -19.17
N ASN A 583 8.06 22.79 -20.06
CA ASN A 583 6.62 22.87 -19.85
C ASN A 583 6.14 21.78 -18.87
N PRO A 584 5.61 22.11 -17.68
CA PRO A 584 5.22 21.12 -16.68
C PRO A 584 4.19 20.10 -17.19
N SER A 585 3.26 20.56 -18.04
CA SER A 585 2.23 19.70 -18.63
C SER A 585 2.78 18.76 -19.71
N MET A 586 4.04 18.90 -20.12
CA MET A 586 4.70 18.00 -21.08
C MET A 586 5.69 17.03 -20.42
N ARG A 587 5.91 17.12 -19.10
CA ARG A 587 6.92 16.31 -18.40
C ARG A 587 6.49 14.85 -18.20
N TRP A 588 5.19 14.61 -18.03
CA TRP A 588 4.65 13.25 -17.98
C TRP A 588 4.58 12.64 -19.38
N LYS A 589 5.43 11.64 -19.66
CA LYS A 589 5.47 10.91 -20.92
C LYS A 589 4.75 9.55 -20.79
N PRO A 590 3.77 9.25 -21.65
CA PRO A 590 3.00 8.01 -21.57
C PRO A 590 3.81 6.82 -22.08
N MET A 591 4.19 5.90 -21.19
CA MET A 591 5.01 4.73 -21.56
C MET A 591 4.19 3.65 -22.26
N ARG A 592 3.06 3.26 -21.65
CA ARG A 592 2.16 2.21 -22.14
C ARG A 592 0.77 2.29 -21.52
N VAL A 593 -0.22 1.69 -22.16
CA VAL A 593 -1.55 1.50 -21.57
C VAL A 593 -1.52 0.30 -20.64
N ARG A 594 -2.08 0.47 -19.45
CA ARG A 594 -2.24 -0.62 -18.48
C ARG A 594 -3.59 -1.28 -18.68
N GLU A 595 -3.69 -2.12 -19.71
CA GLU A 595 -4.94 -2.82 -20.06
C GLU A 595 -5.46 -3.67 -18.90
N ASP A 596 -4.55 -4.34 -18.18
CA ASP A 596 -4.84 -5.10 -16.96
C ASP A 596 -5.63 -4.27 -15.94
N LYS A 597 -5.20 -3.03 -15.70
CA LYS A 597 -5.77 -2.11 -14.70
C LYS A 597 -6.99 -1.38 -15.22
N THR A 598 -6.95 -0.96 -16.48
CA THR A 598 -8.06 -0.30 -17.19
C THR A 598 -9.31 -1.18 -17.18
N ARG A 599 -9.10 -2.47 -17.37
CA ARG A 599 -10.17 -3.46 -17.37
C ARG A 599 -10.82 -3.66 -16.02
N ILE A 600 -10.04 -3.76 -14.94
CA ILE A 600 -10.56 -3.78 -13.55
C ILE A 600 -11.35 -2.49 -13.26
N TYR A 601 -10.85 -1.34 -13.72
CA TYR A 601 -11.53 -0.05 -13.57
C TYR A 601 -12.90 -0.03 -14.27
N ARG A 602 -12.99 -0.57 -15.50
CA ARG A 602 -14.24 -0.67 -16.26
C ARG A 602 -15.30 -1.57 -15.61
N GLN A 603 -14.90 -2.50 -14.74
CA GLN A 603 -15.83 -3.32 -13.92
C GLN A 603 -16.40 -2.55 -12.71
N GLY A 604 -16.06 -1.27 -12.55
CA GLY A 604 -16.46 -0.45 -11.40
C GLY A 604 -15.59 -0.66 -10.17
N ILE A 605 -14.47 -1.37 -10.29
CA ILE A 605 -13.54 -1.63 -9.19
C ILE A 605 -12.39 -0.62 -9.28
N LEU A 606 -12.35 0.32 -8.35
CA LEU A 606 -11.30 1.33 -8.33
C LEU A 606 -10.01 0.84 -7.63
N SER A 607 -10.14 -0.01 -6.62
CA SER A 607 -8.98 -0.57 -5.92
C SER A 607 -8.16 -1.44 -6.86
N LYS A 608 -6.82 -1.39 -6.75
CA LYS A 608 -5.85 -2.18 -7.54
C LYS A 608 -5.66 -1.74 -9.01
N THR A 609 -6.22 -0.61 -9.43
CA THR A 609 -6.11 -0.13 -10.82
C THR A 609 -4.98 0.87 -10.97
N LEU A 610 -5.19 2.12 -10.58
CA LEU A 610 -4.19 3.18 -10.52
C LEU A 610 -3.46 3.21 -9.16
N ASN A 611 -2.37 3.98 -9.07
CA ASN A 611 -1.66 4.13 -7.80
C ASN A 611 -2.47 4.93 -6.78
N ASP A 612 -2.39 4.51 -5.51
CA ASP A 612 -2.83 5.33 -4.37
C ASP A 612 -2.02 6.63 -4.30
N PHE A 613 -2.66 7.72 -3.90
CA PHE A 613 -2.04 9.05 -3.77
C PHE A 613 -0.75 9.02 -2.95
N SER A 614 -0.72 8.27 -1.83
CA SER A 614 0.49 8.13 -1.02
C SER A 614 1.62 7.40 -1.73
N VAL A 615 1.30 6.36 -2.52
CA VAL A 615 2.29 5.62 -3.32
C VAL A 615 2.82 6.51 -4.44
N ALA A 616 1.94 7.23 -5.13
CA ALA A 616 2.32 8.20 -6.16
C ALA A 616 3.22 9.31 -5.57
N CYS A 617 2.92 9.83 -4.38
CA CYS A 617 3.78 10.81 -3.71
C CYS A 617 5.16 10.25 -3.33
N ASN A 618 5.27 8.98 -2.95
CA ASN A 618 6.57 8.36 -2.68
C ASN A 618 7.41 8.24 -3.95
N ILE A 619 6.79 7.82 -5.06
CA ILE A 619 7.46 7.76 -6.37
C ILE A 619 7.85 9.18 -6.81
N TRP A 620 6.99 10.16 -6.60
CA TRP A 620 7.25 11.58 -6.89
C TRP A 620 8.46 12.14 -6.13
N ARG A 621 8.58 11.82 -4.83
CA ARG A 621 9.78 12.18 -4.05
C ARG A 621 11.04 11.53 -4.60
N SER A 622 10.96 10.27 -5.03
CA SER A 622 12.09 9.53 -5.63
C SER A 622 12.50 10.12 -6.99
N ILE A 623 11.54 10.58 -7.80
CA ILE A 623 11.80 11.30 -9.05
C ILE A 623 12.60 12.60 -8.80
N HIS A 624 12.22 13.36 -7.77
CA HIS A 624 12.89 14.64 -7.44
C HIS A 624 14.16 14.50 -6.61
N ASN A 625 14.31 13.41 -5.86
CA ASN A 625 15.48 13.12 -5.04
C ASN A 625 16.04 11.73 -5.36
N PRO A 626 16.47 11.49 -6.60
CA PRO A 626 16.87 10.16 -7.04
C PRO A 626 18.16 9.70 -6.36
N ILE A 627 18.26 8.39 -6.15
CA ILE A 627 19.53 7.71 -5.92
C ILE A 627 20.03 7.31 -7.29
N SER A 628 21.11 7.95 -7.76
CA SER A 628 21.66 7.68 -9.07
C SER A 628 22.35 6.31 -9.12
N GLN A 629 22.62 5.81 -10.32
CA GLN A 629 23.43 4.63 -10.50
C GLN A 629 24.85 4.82 -9.91
N ASN A 630 25.43 6.02 -10.00
CA ASN A 630 26.73 6.31 -9.37
C ASN A 630 26.66 6.24 -7.84
N ASN A 631 25.54 6.60 -7.25
CA ASN A 631 25.34 6.48 -5.80
C ASN A 631 25.26 5.01 -5.37
N ILE A 632 24.45 4.20 -6.07
CA ILE A 632 24.19 2.81 -5.66
C ILE A 632 25.39 1.88 -5.88
N ILE A 633 26.32 2.23 -6.79
CA ILE A 633 27.57 1.47 -7.03
C ILE A 633 28.77 2.04 -6.25
N GLY A 634 28.57 3.06 -5.41
CA GLY A 634 29.60 3.64 -4.55
C GLY A 634 30.62 4.56 -5.23
N ASN A 635 30.34 5.03 -6.45
CA ASN A 635 31.19 6.01 -7.13
C ASN A 635 30.99 7.44 -6.59
N GLU A 636 29.79 7.75 -6.07
CA GLU A 636 29.44 9.05 -5.49
C GLU A 636 28.74 8.86 -4.14
N PRO A 637 29.31 9.34 -3.02
CA PRO A 637 28.67 9.21 -1.72
C PRO A 637 27.43 10.12 -1.62
N ILE A 638 26.41 9.65 -0.90
CA ILE A 638 25.28 10.49 -0.53
C ILE A 638 25.66 11.22 0.77
N VAL A 639 25.93 12.52 0.64
CA VAL A 639 26.08 13.41 1.80
C VAL A 639 24.69 13.81 2.27
N ASN A 640 24.46 13.70 3.58
CA ASN A 640 23.23 14.19 4.19
C ASN A 640 23.35 15.70 4.41
N ASN A 641 22.53 16.48 3.70
CA ASN A 641 22.37 17.92 3.96
C ASN A 641 21.06 18.21 4.72
N MET A 642 20.44 17.20 5.33
CA MET A 642 19.30 17.44 6.22
C MET A 642 19.83 18.00 7.53
N ASP A 643 19.83 19.33 7.65
CA ASP A 643 20.06 19.99 8.93
C ASP A 643 19.12 19.39 9.99
N VAL A 644 19.67 19.09 11.18
CA VAL A 644 18.90 18.85 12.40
C VAL A 644 18.16 20.14 12.73
N THR A 645 17.02 20.35 12.07
CA THR A 645 16.19 21.54 12.22
C THR A 645 15.42 21.44 13.53
N GLU A 646 15.27 22.57 14.22
CA GLU A 646 14.37 22.67 15.37
C GLU A 646 12.97 22.18 14.98
N LEU A 647 12.25 21.56 15.92
CA LEU A 647 10.91 21.02 15.69
C LEU A 647 9.97 22.07 15.08
N GLY A 648 9.67 21.92 13.79
CA GLY A 648 8.77 22.79 13.06
C GLY A 648 7.30 22.41 13.27
N ALA A 649 6.38 23.36 13.08
CA ALA A 649 4.94 23.10 13.25
C ALA A 649 4.37 22.04 12.28
N ASN A 650 5.06 21.75 11.17
CA ASN A 650 4.68 20.71 10.21
C ASN A 650 5.37 19.36 10.45
N ASP A 651 6.24 19.25 11.46
CA ASP A 651 7.03 18.05 11.67
C ASP A 651 6.20 16.82 12.08
N ILE A 652 6.71 15.64 11.73
CA ILE A 652 6.24 14.37 12.28
C ILE A 652 7.10 14.05 13.50
N TYR A 653 6.56 14.28 14.69
CA TYR A 653 7.26 14.00 15.96
C TYR A 653 7.31 12.50 16.31
N TYR A 654 6.26 11.74 15.97
CA TYR A 654 6.15 10.31 16.30
C TYR A 654 6.09 9.43 15.04
N ALA A 655 7.12 8.63 14.80
CA ALA A 655 7.07 7.54 13.82
C ALA A 655 6.45 6.29 14.47
N ARG A 656 5.22 5.92 14.07
CA ARG A 656 4.51 4.74 14.60
C ARG A 656 4.36 3.65 13.55
N THR A 657 5.47 3.23 12.96
CA THR A 657 5.51 2.09 12.04
C THR A 657 5.22 0.77 12.76
N MET A 658 5.59 0.66 14.05
CA MET A 658 5.52 -0.59 14.82
C MET A 658 4.37 -0.70 15.83
N GLN A 659 3.87 -1.93 16.01
CA GLN A 659 2.93 -2.28 17.09
C GLN A 659 3.55 -1.98 18.47
N LYS A 660 2.71 -1.70 19.48
CA LYS A 660 3.20 -1.24 20.80
C LYS A 660 4.11 -2.26 21.47
N ASP A 661 3.80 -3.54 21.38
CA ASP A 661 4.48 -4.61 22.12
C ASP A 661 5.72 -5.12 21.36
N ALA A 662 5.77 -4.82 20.06
CA ALA A 662 6.92 -5.09 19.20
C ALA A 662 8.11 -4.14 19.43
N ARG A 663 7.91 -3.01 20.12
CA ARG A 663 8.97 -2.02 20.42
C ARG A 663 9.97 -2.56 21.45
N LEU A 664 11.24 -2.24 21.32
CA LEU A 664 12.27 -2.58 22.32
C LEU A 664 12.07 -1.80 23.61
N SER A 665 11.61 -0.55 23.50
CA SER A 665 11.28 0.36 24.60
C SER A 665 9.93 0.10 25.28
N HIS A 666 9.19 -0.97 24.91
CA HIS A 666 7.83 -1.22 25.39
C HIS A 666 7.70 -1.18 26.92
N GLN A 667 8.54 -1.92 27.64
CA GLN A 667 8.42 -2.03 29.10
C GLN A 667 8.71 -0.71 29.81
N MET A 668 9.70 0.05 29.30
CA MET A 668 9.99 1.40 29.77
C MET A 668 8.78 2.32 29.60
N LEU A 669 8.17 2.29 28.41
CA LEU A 669 6.97 3.06 28.13
C LEU A 669 5.81 2.65 29.02
N VAL A 670 5.61 1.35 29.30
CA VAL A 670 4.57 0.88 30.24
C VAL A 670 4.82 1.43 31.64
N PHE A 671 6.06 1.40 32.14
CA PHE A 671 6.41 1.99 33.43
C PHE A 671 6.14 3.50 33.45
N HIS A 672 6.61 4.26 32.46
CA HIS A 672 6.36 5.71 32.41
C HIS A 672 4.86 6.02 32.35
N ASN A 673 4.11 5.25 31.56
CA ASN A 673 2.69 5.46 31.33
C ASN A 673 1.80 5.04 32.51
N HIS A 674 2.03 3.86 33.09
CA HIS A 674 1.15 3.26 34.10
C HIS A 674 1.71 3.31 35.52
N GLY A 675 3.03 3.44 35.68
CA GLY A 675 3.68 3.65 36.97
C GLY A 675 3.73 5.13 37.35
N VAL A 676 4.17 6.00 36.44
CA VAL A 676 4.35 7.43 36.74
C VAL A 676 3.14 8.26 36.33
N LYS A 677 2.79 8.30 35.03
CA LYS A 677 1.74 9.20 34.55
C LYS A 677 0.38 8.91 35.17
N ASP A 678 -0.07 7.65 35.20
CA ASP A 678 -1.34 7.27 35.85
C ASP A 678 -1.43 7.76 37.31
N MET A 679 -0.32 7.70 38.05
CA MET A 679 -0.23 8.27 39.40
C MET A 679 -0.37 9.80 39.35
N LEU A 680 0.38 10.51 38.51
CA LEU A 680 0.34 11.98 38.44
C LEU A 680 -1.06 12.51 38.11
N TYR A 681 -1.75 11.94 37.12
CA TYR A 681 -3.12 12.37 36.77
C TYR A 681 -4.15 12.08 37.88
N SER A 682 -3.81 11.21 38.84
CA SER A 682 -4.67 10.91 39.98
C SER A 682 -4.52 11.89 41.15
N LYS A 683 -3.40 12.62 41.23
CA LYS A 683 -3.00 13.48 42.34
C LYS A 683 -3.80 14.78 42.50
N PRO A 684 -4.26 15.46 41.41
CA PRO A 684 -5.06 16.67 41.58
C PRO A 684 -6.30 16.42 42.45
N PRO A 685 -6.54 17.27 43.47
CA PRO A 685 -7.64 17.08 44.42
C PRO A 685 -9.00 17.35 43.78
N ARG A 686 -9.03 18.19 42.75
CA ARG A 686 -10.21 18.48 41.92
C ARG A 686 -9.91 18.07 40.48
N LYS A 687 -10.90 17.45 39.84
CA LYS A 687 -10.81 16.90 38.48
C LYS A 687 -11.97 17.43 37.61
N GLY A 688 -12.38 18.67 37.82
CA GLY A 688 -13.41 19.31 37.00
C GLY A 688 -12.90 19.61 35.60
N SER A 689 -11.74 20.26 35.51
CA SER A 689 -11.09 20.61 34.24
C SER A 689 -9.58 20.48 34.29
N ILE A 690 -8.99 20.11 33.16
CA ILE A 690 -7.53 20.05 32.98
C ILE A 690 -7.12 20.73 31.67
N VAL A 691 -6.00 21.44 31.72
CA VAL A 691 -5.27 21.90 30.53
C VAL A 691 -3.99 21.09 30.38
N GLU A 692 -3.77 20.51 29.20
CA GLU A 692 -2.55 19.79 28.83
C GLU A 692 -1.73 20.68 27.88
N LEU A 693 -0.56 21.11 28.34
CA LEU A 693 0.39 21.89 27.55
C LEU A 693 1.40 20.96 26.88
N ALA A 694 1.71 21.22 25.61
CA ALA A 694 2.46 20.30 24.73
C ALA A 694 1.80 18.91 24.68
N CYS A 695 0.50 18.86 24.39
CA CYS A 695 -0.31 17.64 24.52
C CYS A 695 -0.01 16.54 23.48
N GLY A 696 0.81 16.87 22.49
CA GLY A 696 1.14 16.04 21.34
C GLY A 696 -0.11 15.49 20.67
N GLN A 697 -0.07 14.21 20.33
CA GLN A 697 -1.17 13.51 19.68
C GLN A 697 -2.30 13.08 20.64
N GLY A 698 -2.46 13.74 21.80
CA GLY A 698 -3.40 13.33 22.84
C GLY A 698 -3.07 11.94 23.41
N GLY A 699 -1.80 11.70 23.74
CA GLY A 699 -1.33 10.41 24.28
C GLY A 699 -1.95 10.03 25.64
N ASP A 700 -2.35 11.03 26.41
CA ASP A 700 -2.87 10.92 27.76
C ASP A 700 -4.41 10.84 27.83
N LEU A 701 -5.09 10.74 26.69
CA LEU A 701 -6.57 10.74 26.59
C LEU A 701 -7.26 9.76 27.54
N ASN A 702 -6.77 8.52 27.59
CA ASN A 702 -7.34 7.50 28.48
C ASN A 702 -7.17 7.83 29.97
N ARG A 703 -6.15 8.61 30.33
CA ARG A 703 -5.91 9.03 31.73
C ARG A 703 -6.89 10.09 32.14
N TRP A 704 -7.23 11.01 31.24
CA TRP A 704 -8.27 12.00 31.48
C TRP A 704 -9.63 11.33 31.73
N ILE A 705 -9.97 10.31 30.94
CA ILE A 705 -11.19 9.51 31.13
C ILE A 705 -11.14 8.71 32.45
N LYS A 706 -10.06 7.97 32.70
CA LYS A 706 -9.90 7.11 33.90
C LYS A 706 -9.98 7.91 35.20
N ASN A 707 -9.55 9.16 35.18
CA ASN A 707 -9.56 10.06 36.34
C ASN A 707 -10.80 10.97 36.40
N ASP A 708 -11.83 10.73 35.59
CA ASP A 708 -13.11 11.46 35.61
C ASP A 708 -12.97 12.99 35.40
N TYR A 709 -12.00 13.42 34.59
CA TYR A 709 -11.91 14.81 34.17
C TYR A 709 -13.13 15.17 33.32
N ARG A 710 -13.79 16.31 33.59
CA ARG A 710 -15.04 16.67 32.88
C ARG A 710 -14.80 17.49 31.63
N PHE A 711 -13.75 18.32 31.63
CA PHE A 711 -13.33 19.14 30.49
C PHE A 711 -11.82 19.06 30.30
N VAL A 712 -11.37 18.91 29.05
CA VAL A 712 -9.96 18.90 28.68
C VAL A 712 -9.70 19.91 27.57
N LEU A 713 -8.72 20.78 27.77
CA LEU A 713 -8.09 21.59 26.72
C LEU A 713 -6.67 21.05 26.50
N GLY A 714 -6.35 20.59 25.30
CA GLY A 714 -4.96 20.30 24.92
C GLY A 714 -4.42 21.36 23.97
N VAL A 715 -3.18 21.80 24.18
CA VAL A 715 -2.49 22.74 23.28
C VAL A 715 -1.15 22.13 22.85
N ASP A 716 -0.85 22.18 21.56
CA ASP A 716 0.42 21.69 21.01
C ASP A 716 0.91 22.56 19.85
N LEU A 717 2.21 22.75 19.72
CA LEU A 717 2.79 23.55 18.65
C LEU A 717 2.63 22.88 17.27
N VAL A 718 2.68 21.55 17.22
CA VAL A 718 2.76 20.81 15.95
C VAL A 718 1.37 20.54 15.40
N LYS A 719 1.05 21.11 14.24
CA LYS A 719 -0.27 21.01 13.58
C LYS A 719 -0.66 19.56 13.29
N ASN A 720 0.30 18.76 12.85
CA ASN A 720 0.10 17.33 12.58
C ASN A 720 -0.24 16.51 13.84
N ASN A 721 0.21 16.94 15.03
CA ASN A 721 -0.18 16.30 16.27
C ASN A 721 -1.68 16.46 16.58
N ILE A 722 -2.30 17.55 16.12
CA ILE A 722 -3.71 17.84 16.36
C ILE A 722 -4.60 17.24 15.26
N TYR A 723 -4.28 17.51 14.00
CA TYR A 723 -5.22 17.31 12.88
C TYR A 723 -5.00 16.07 12.03
N SER A 724 -3.85 15.37 12.16
CA SER A 724 -3.53 14.22 11.31
C SER A 724 -4.64 13.15 11.32
N PRO A 725 -5.06 12.62 10.15
CA PRO A 725 -6.23 11.74 10.03
C PRO A 725 -6.12 10.43 10.82
N ASN A 726 -4.92 9.90 10.97
CA ASN A 726 -4.71 8.57 11.54
C ASN A 726 -4.24 8.62 13.00
N HIS A 727 -3.47 9.65 13.36
CA HIS A 727 -2.75 9.69 14.62
C HIS A 727 -2.96 10.97 15.43
N GLY A 728 -3.54 12.01 14.85
CA GLY A 728 -3.77 13.28 15.51
C GLY A 728 -4.72 13.18 16.71
N ALA A 729 -4.67 14.16 17.61
CA ALA A 729 -5.46 14.20 18.84
C ALA A 729 -6.97 14.04 18.54
N TYR A 730 -7.47 14.72 17.51
CA TYR A 730 -8.88 14.60 17.10
C TYR A 730 -9.25 13.24 16.52
N ALA A 731 -8.39 12.63 15.71
CA ALA A 731 -8.61 11.28 15.19
C ALA A 731 -8.69 10.24 16.33
N ARG A 732 -7.83 10.38 17.35
CA ARG A 732 -7.88 9.52 18.55
C ARG A 732 -9.11 9.77 19.40
N LEU A 733 -9.51 11.03 19.57
CA LEU A 733 -10.74 11.38 20.26
C LEU A 733 -11.95 10.65 19.65
N LEU A 734 -12.11 10.72 18.33
CA LEU A 734 -13.21 10.02 17.63
C LEU A 734 -13.17 8.51 17.85
N LYS A 735 -11.98 7.90 17.78
CA LYS A 735 -11.78 6.46 17.97
C LYS A 735 -12.08 6.00 19.40
N GLU A 736 -11.52 6.69 20.40
CA GLU A 736 -11.71 6.35 21.81
C GLU A 736 -13.13 6.64 22.27
N ARG A 737 -13.76 7.71 21.78
CA ARG A 737 -15.18 7.96 22.02
C ARG A 737 -16.05 6.82 21.50
N LYS A 738 -15.82 6.39 20.26
CA LYS A 738 -16.55 5.25 19.66
C LYS A 738 -16.39 3.98 20.50
N ARG A 739 -15.16 3.66 20.93
CA ARG A 739 -14.86 2.52 21.80
C ARG A 739 -15.58 2.62 23.14
N PHE A 740 -15.51 3.78 23.79
CA PHE A 740 -16.14 4.04 25.07
C PHE A 740 -17.64 3.75 25.03
N PHE A 741 -18.38 4.33 24.08
CA PHE A 741 -19.83 4.13 24.00
C PHE A 741 -20.26 2.72 23.54
N ILE A 742 -19.40 2.00 22.80
CA ILE A 742 -19.63 0.58 22.50
C ILE A 742 -19.54 -0.25 23.79
N ASN A 743 -18.52 0.01 24.62
CA ASN A 743 -18.27 -0.74 25.86
C ASN A 743 -19.20 -0.32 27.01
N MET A 744 -19.72 0.91 26.99
CA MET A 744 -20.61 1.47 28.02
C MET A 744 -21.95 0.72 28.14
N LYS A 745 -22.34 -0.10 27.15
CA LYS A 745 -23.49 -1.02 27.29
C LYS A 745 -23.40 -1.93 28.52
N ASN A 746 -22.21 -2.08 29.11
CA ASN A 746 -21.94 -2.95 30.25
C ASN A 746 -21.58 -2.21 31.56
N ASN A 747 -21.51 -0.87 31.60
CA ASN A 747 -21.11 -0.14 32.83
C ASN A 747 -21.62 1.32 32.87
N ASN A 748 -22.55 1.64 33.77
CA ASN A 748 -23.34 2.89 33.74
C ASN A 748 -22.71 4.12 34.45
N ASN A 749 -21.56 4.00 35.12
CA ASN A 749 -21.08 5.04 36.05
C ASN A 749 -19.96 5.96 35.52
N MET A 750 -19.42 5.74 34.31
CA MET A 750 -18.35 6.61 33.76
C MET A 750 -18.90 7.64 32.77
N ARG A 751 -18.37 8.86 32.82
CA ARG A 751 -18.70 9.94 31.87
C ARG A 751 -17.54 10.15 30.89
N PHE A 752 -17.86 10.35 29.62
CA PHE A 752 -16.86 10.78 28.63
C PHE A 752 -16.62 12.30 28.73
N PRO A 753 -15.37 12.79 28.83
CA PRO A 753 -15.06 14.22 28.95
C PRO A 753 -15.45 15.01 27.71
N ASP A 754 -15.81 16.28 27.89
CA ASP A 754 -15.81 17.25 26.79
C ASP A 754 -14.33 17.61 26.50
N MET A 755 -13.82 17.39 25.28
CA MET A 755 -12.41 17.62 24.93
C MET A 755 -12.28 18.56 23.72
N VAL A 756 -11.26 19.42 23.74
CA VAL A 756 -10.88 20.28 22.63
C VAL A 756 -9.36 20.39 22.55
N PHE A 757 -8.84 20.44 21.33
CA PHE A 757 -7.41 20.56 21.06
C PHE A 757 -7.13 21.76 20.16
N ALA A 758 -6.09 22.53 20.47
CA ALA A 758 -5.67 23.69 19.71
C ALA A 758 -4.20 23.58 19.32
N VAL A 759 -3.87 24.10 18.15
CA VAL A 759 -2.50 24.39 17.74
C VAL A 759 -2.10 25.70 18.40
N GLY A 760 -0.93 25.74 19.04
CA GLY A 760 -0.38 26.98 19.55
C GLY A 760 0.92 26.81 20.33
N ASP A 761 1.70 27.89 20.35
CA ASP A 761 2.93 28.01 21.12
C ASP A 761 2.60 28.28 22.60
N CYS A 762 2.86 27.31 23.48
CA CYS A 762 2.57 27.47 24.91
C CYS A 762 3.45 28.50 25.63
N ALA A 763 4.45 29.09 24.97
CA ALA A 763 5.15 30.28 25.48
C ALA A 763 4.34 31.57 25.31
N LYS A 764 3.31 31.58 24.45
CA LYS A 764 2.47 32.75 24.17
C LYS A 764 1.10 32.61 24.81
N SER A 765 0.42 33.73 25.03
CA SER A 765 -0.88 33.77 25.73
C SER A 765 -1.91 32.80 25.11
N ILE A 766 -2.37 31.84 25.91
CA ILE A 766 -3.39 30.85 25.50
C ILE A 766 -4.80 31.41 25.71
N ARG A 767 -4.97 32.25 26.74
CA ARG A 767 -6.27 32.74 27.19
C ARG A 767 -6.97 33.63 26.16
N ASP A 768 -6.19 34.45 25.45
CA ASP A 768 -6.66 35.31 24.37
C ASP A 768 -6.49 34.68 22.97
N GLY A 769 -5.83 33.53 22.87
CA GLY A 769 -5.59 32.80 21.63
C GLY A 769 -4.35 33.23 20.84
N GLU A 770 -3.56 34.20 21.32
CA GLU A 770 -2.34 34.67 20.61
C GLU A 770 -1.32 33.55 20.38
N CYS A 771 -1.34 32.49 21.17
CA CYS A 771 -0.53 31.29 20.94
C CYS A 771 -0.74 30.63 19.58
N ALA A 772 -1.92 30.81 18.97
CA ALA A 772 -2.27 30.23 17.67
C ALA A 772 -2.01 31.17 16.49
N VAL A 773 -1.50 32.39 16.73
CA VAL A 773 -1.27 33.40 15.69
C VAL A 773 0.22 33.53 15.42
N ASN A 774 0.59 33.49 14.14
CA ASN A 774 1.97 33.68 13.71
C ASN A 774 2.05 34.33 12.32
N ASN A 775 3.17 34.98 12.04
CA ASN A 775 3.48 35.44 10.69
C ASN A 775 3.87 34.28 9.76
N ASP A 776 4.39 33.18 10.33
CA ASP A 776 4.65 31.94 9.59
C ASP A 776 3.33 31.17 9.37
N PRO A 777 2.88 30.99 8.10
CA PRO A 777 1.67 30.24 7.78
C PRO A 777 1.71 28.76 8.21
N ALA A 778 2.89 28.17 8.42
CA ALA A 778 3.03 26.82 8.93
C ALA A 778 2.58 26.70 10.41
N ILE A 779 2.68 27.81 11.16
CA ILE A 779 2.39 27.90 12.60
C ILE A 779 1.04 28.60 12.85
N ASP A 780 0.63 29.55 11.99
CA ASP A 780 -0.65 30.26 12.10
C ASP A 780 -1.84 29.29 11.96
N ASP A 781 -2.74 29.31 12.96
CA ASP A 781 -3.94 28.48 12.96
C ASP A 781 -5.16 29.25 13.48
N ARG A 782 -5.83 29.93 12.55
CA ARG A 782 -7.04 30.72 12.83
C ARG A 782 -8.19 29.90 13.41
N GLU A 783 -8.29 28.61 13.11
CA GLU A 783 -9.31 27.75 13.71
C GLU A 783 -9.05 27.60 15.23
N SER A 784 -7.80 27.34 15.62
CA SER A 784 -7.38 27.29 17.03
C SER A 784 -7.56 28.62 17.75
N TYR A 785 -7.18 29.75 17.13
CA TYR A 785 -7.42 31.09 17.69
C TYR A 785 -8.90 31.28 18.07
N ASN A 786 -9.80 31.00 17.13
CA ASN A 786 -11.24 31.17 17.33
C ASN A 786 -11.79 30.22 18.41
N VAL A 787 -11.31 28.97 18.43
CA VAL A 787 -11.75 27.98 19.42
C VAL A 787 -11.27 28.32 20.82
N LEU A 788 -10.03 28.81 20.98
CA LEU A 788 -9.54 29.30 22.28
C LEU A 788 -10.38 30.47 22.79
N LYS A 789 -10.69 31.46 21.92
CA LYS A 789 -11.63 32.54 22.26
C LYS A 789 -13.00 32.03 22.71
N MET A 790 -13.51 30.95 22.11
CA MET A 790 -14.76 30.32 22.57
C MET A 790 -14.61 29.65 23.93
N VAL A 791 -13.52 28.94 24.18
CA VAL A 791 -13.25 28.24 25.45
C VAL A 791 -13.17 29.23 26.62
N PHE A 792 -12.48 30.35 26.42
CA PHE A 792 -12.28 31.37 27.45
C PHE A 792 -13.36 32.46 27.47
N GLY A 793 -14.10 32.65 26.38
CA GLY A 793 -15.16 33.65 26.24
C GLY A 793 -16.52 33.18 26.79
N LYS A 794 -17.29 34.11 27.35
CA LYS A 794 -18.70 33.89 27.74
C LYS A 794 -19.61 34.14 26.53
N GLY A 795 -19.65 33.18 25.60
CA GLY A 795 -20.47 33.26 24.37
C GLY A 795 -21.96 32.96 24.57
N ASN A 796 -22.79 33.38 23.61
CA ASN A 796 -24.23 33.13 23.60
C ASN A 796 -24.54 31.72 23.06
N LYS A 797 -24.82 30.76 23.95
CA LYS A 797 -25.02 29.33 23.65
C LYS A 797 -26.19 29.01 22.70
N ASN A 798 -27.00 30.00 22.32
CA ASN A 798 -28.19 29.79 21.50
C ASN A 798 -27.92 29.77 19.98
N ASN A 799 -26.77 30.26 19.50
CA ASN A 799 -26.46 30.33 18.06
C ASN A 799 -25.41 29.32 17.57
N ASP A 800 -24.44 28.91 18.40
CA ASP A 800 -23.29 28.05 18.00
C ASP A 800 -23.49 26.57 18.39
N THR A 801 -24.48 25.95 17.75
CA THR A 801 -25.05 24.66 18.16
C THR A 801 -24.06 23.49 18.35
N GLN A 802 -22.95 23.38 17.60
CA GLN A 802 -21.96 22.30 17.78
C GLN A 802 -20.84 22.61 18.80
N PHE A 803 -20.54 23.89 19.08
CA PHE A 803 -19.46 24.29 20.00
C PHE A 803 -19.96 24.60 21.42
N ASN A 804 -21.28 24.56 21.65
CA ASN A 804 -21.91 24.82 22.94
C ASN A 804 -21.32 24.05 24.15
N ARG A 805 -20.69 22.89 23.91
CA ARG A 805 -20.06 22.07 24.94
C ARG A 805 -18.73 22.62 25.44
N ILE A 806 -18.06 23.45 24.64
CA ILE A 806 -16.73 24.04 24.94
C ILE A 806 -16.81 25.52 25.33
N ILE A 807 -17.87 26.23 24.92
CA ILE A 807 -18.01 27.67 25.18
C ILE A 807 -17.99 27.98 26.68
N GLY A 808 -17.07 28.86 27.07
CA GLY A 808 -16.89 29.36 28.44
C GLY A 808 -16.42 28.30 29.45
N ARG A 809 -15.96 27.13 29.00
CA ARG A 809 -15.47 26.06 29.89
C ARG A 809 -14.14 26.38 30.56
N GLY A 810 -13.31 27.20 29.94
CA GLY A 810 -12.03 27.67 30.50
C GLY A 810 -12.13 29.05 31.18
N ALA A 811 -13.29 29.72 31.13
CA ALA A 811 -13.44 31.11 31.58
C ALA A 811 -13.09 31.33 33.06
N ASN A 812 -13.29 30.32 33.90
CA ASN A 812 -13.03 30.39 35.33
C ASN A 812 -11.65 29.82 35.73
N GLY A 813 -10.85 29.33 34.79
CA GLY A 813 -9.60 28.60 35.05
C GLY A 813 -9.79 27.08 35.17
N PHE A 814 -8.68 26.39 35.40
CA PHE A 814 -8.54 24.93 35.40
C PHE A 814 -8.13 24.41 36.78
N ASP A 815 -8.61 23.21 37.14
CA ASP A 815 -8.25 22.56 38.40
C ASP A 815 -6.86 21.93 38.34
N ALA A 816 -6.44 21.52 37.15
CA ALA A 816 -5.14 20.92 36.90
C ALA A 816 -4.51 21.46 35.61
N CYS A 817 -3.19 21.54 35.61
CA CYS A 817 -2.36 21.82 34.44
C CYS A 817 -1.31 20.72 34.34
N SER A 818 -1.13 20.13 33.16
CA SER A 818 -0.15 19.08 32.93
C SER A 818 0.79 19.44 31.78
N CYS A 819 2.05 19.04 31.91
CA CYS A 819 3.02 19.07 30.81
C CYS A 819 3.93 17.84 30.88
N MET A 820 3.63 16.84 30.06
CA MET A 820 4.35 15.56 30.07
C MET A 820 5.47 15.55 29.02
N PHE A 821 6.74 15.63 29.44
CA PHE A 821 7.91 15.62 28.55
C PHE A 821 7.86 16.71 27.47
N GLY A 822 7.51 17.95 27.88
CA GLY A 822 7.48 19.10 26.98
C GLY A 822 8.07 20.38 27.56
N ILE A 823 8.26 20.47 28.88
CA ILE A 823 8.72 21.71 29.52
C ILE A 823 10.14 22.11 29.09
N HIS A 824 10.97 21.14 28.72
CA HIS A 824 12.34 21.37 28.25
C HIS A 824 12.41 22.26 27.00
N TYR A 825 11.38 22.30 26.15
CA TYR A 825 11.39 23.17 24.97
C TYR A 825 11.37 24.67 25.32
N PHE A 826 10.89 25.04 26.51
CA PHE A 826 10.81 26.43 26.96
C PHE A 826 12.09 26.93 27.64
N PHE A 827 13.07 26.05 27.90
CA PHE A 827 14.37 26.42 28.47
C PHE A 827 15.34 27.03 27.44
N LYS A 828 14.89 27.27 26.21
CA LYS A 828 15.66 27.97 25.17
C LYS A 828 16.09 29.37 25.61
N ASN A 829 15.18 30.15 26.19
CA ASN A 829 15.44 31.49 26.70
C ASN A 829 14.41 31.87 27.78
N GLU A 830 14.68 32.97 28.46
CA GLU A 830 13.84 33.47 29.56
C GLU A 830 12.41 33.81 29.12
N GLU A 831 12.25 34.50 27.98
CA GLU A 831 10.93 34.88 27.45
C GLU A 831 10.01 33.66 27.26
N MET A 832 10.54 32.56 26.73
CA MET A 832 9.77 31.34 26.50
C MET A 832 9.35 30.67 27.80
N LEU A 833 10.25 30.56 28.79
CA LEU A 833 9.94 29.96 30.07
C LEU A 833 8.96 30.82 30.88
N ASP A 834 9.16 32.13 30.88
CA ASP A 834 8.29 33.09 31.58
C ASP A 834 6.89 33.10 30.98
N GLY A 835 6.79 33.12 29.66
CA GLY A 835 5.51 33.02 28.96
C GLY A 835 4.79 31.69 29.24
N PHE A 836 5.52 30.58 29.26
CA PHE A 836 4.98 29.27 29.64
C PHE A 836 4.47 29.24 31.08
N LEU A 837 5.27 29.70 32.06
CA LEU A 837 4.89 29.70 33.47
C LEU A 837 3.77 30.72 33.78
N SER A 838 3.74 31.85 33.07
CA SER A 838 2.62 32.79 33.08
C SER A 838 1.33 32.11 32.66
N ASN A 839 1.32 31.38 31.54
CA ASN A 839 0.17 30.58 31.13
C ASN A 839 -0.24 29.55 32.20
N VAL A 840 0.71 28.77 32.73
CA VAL A 840 0.42 27.77 33.78
C VAL A 840 -0.25 28.46 34.98
N SER A 841 0.30 29.57 35.45
CA SER A 841 -0.24 30.31 36.58
C SER A 841 -1.61 30.89 36.26
N GLU A 842 -1.78 31.64 35.18
CA GLU A 842 -3.04 32.30 34.82
C GLU A 842 -4.20 31.36 34.53
N LEU A 843 -3.90 30.19 33.94
CA LEU A 843 -4.90 29.18 33.63
C LEU A 843 -5.34 28.38 34.85
N LEU A 844 -4.49 28.25 35.87
CA LEU A 844 -4.83 27.50 37.08
C LEU A 844 -5.74 28.27 38.04
N ASN A 845 -6.69 27.53 38.63
CA ASN A 845 -7.44 27.98 39.79
C ASN A 845 -6.53 28.08 41.03
N LYS A 846 -6.89 28.93 41.99
CA LYS A 846 -6.25 28.90 43.32
C LYS A 846 -6.44 27.53 43.96
N GLY A 847 -5.35 26.95 44.47
CA GLY A 847 -5.29 25.56 44.95
C GLY A 847 -5.31 24.50 43.84
N GLY A 848 -5.23 24.92 42.57
CA GLY A 848 -5.03 24.06 41.42
C GLY A 848 -3.59 23.54 41.36
N VAL A 849 -3.39 22.44 40.66
CA VAL A 849 -2.12 21.71 40.64
C VAL A 849 -1.51 21.72 39.25
N PHE A 850 -0.24 22.13 39.15
CA PHE A 850 0.59 21.94 37.96
C PHE A 850 1.48 20.71 38.16
N PHE A 851 1.53 19.80 37.20
CA PHE A 851 2.48 18.68 37.25
C PHE A 851 3.16 18.43 35.91
N CYS A 852 4.44 18.14 35.95
CA CYS A 852 5.26 17.97 34.77
C CYS A 852 6.27 16.85 34.89
N THR A 853 6.75 16.36 33.74
CA THR A 853 7.85 15.40 33.65
C THR A 853 8.92 15.90 32.67
N PHE A 854 10.18 15.69 33.01
CA PHE A 854 11.33 16.14 32.22
C PHE A 854 12.57 15.30 32.56
N MET A 855 13.62 15.41 31.76
CA MET A 855 14.92 14.86 32.12
C MET A 855 15.66 15.82 33.04
N ASP A 856 16.16 15.28 34.15
CA ASP A 856 16.93 15.99 35.17
C ASP A 856 18.30 16.39 34.59
N GLY A 857 18.50 17.69 34.45
CA GLY A 857 19.67 18.24 33.78
C GLY A 857 20.96 17.94 34.52
N GLU A 858 20.96 18.07 35.84
CA GLU A 858 22.11 17.73 36.68
C GLU A 858 22.50 16.25 36.50
N LYS A 859 21.53 15.34 36.43
CA LYS A 859 21.81 13.92 36.20
C LYS A 859 22.38 13.64 34.81
N ILE A 860 21.87 14.29 33.76
CA ILE A 860 22.40 14.17 32.39
C ILE A 860 23.83 14.69 32.32
N GLU A 861 24.08 15.90 32.82
CA GLU A 861 25.39 16.54 32.76
C GLU A 861 26.47 15.70 33.46
N ASN A 862 26.15 15.17 34.65
CA ASN A 862 27.04 14.28 35.39
C ASN A 862 27.33 12.97 34.61
N GLU A 863 26.32 12.40 33.95
CA GLU A 863 26.49 11.15 33.21
C GLU A 863 27.33 11.33 31.94
N ILE A 864 27.14 12.45 31.24
CA ILE A 864 27.96 12.85 30.09
C ILE A 864 29.41 13.07 30.52
N GLU A 865 29.63 13.82 31.61
CA GLU A 865 30.97 14.05 32.15
C GLU A 865 31.68 12.75 32.54
N ASN A 866 30.99 11.85 33.23
CA ASN A 866 31.55 10.55 33.61
C ASN A 866 31.89 9.65 32.41
N ASN A 867 31.19 9.82 31.28
CA ASN A 867 31.45 9.07 30.05
C ASN A 867 32.65 9.61 29.25
N GLY A 868 33.23 10.75 29.67
CA GLY A 868 34.45 11.32 29.07
C GLY A 868 34.27 11.85 27.64
N GLY A 869 33.03 12.13 27.22
CA GLY A 869 32.72 12.63 25.88
C GLY A 869 31.40 13.40 25.84
N ASP A 870 30.93 13.73 24.65
CA ASP A 870 29.74 14.58 24.42
C ASP A 870 28.44 13.80 24.24
N LYS A 871 28.45 12.51 24.57
CA LYS A 871 27.29 11.64 24.37
C LYS A 871 27.16 10.56 25.42
N ILE A 872 25.92 10.14 25.62
CA ILE A 872 25.55 8.91 26.33
C ILE A 872 24.49 8.17 25.51
N GLU A 873 24.58 6.85 25.49
CA GLU A 873 23.73 6.00 24.67
C GLU A 873 23.40 4.69 25.38
N GLY A 874 22.29 4.08 24.97
CA GLY A 874 21.85 2.77 25.45
C GLY A 874 21.50 1.85 24.30
N PHE A 875 21.89 0.59 24.43
CA PHE A 875 21.68 -0.44 23.42
C PHE A 875 20.92 -1.62 24.00
N LYS A 876 20.09 -2.26 23.18
CA LYS A 876 19.49 -3.54 23.51
C LYS A 876 20.08 -4.62 22.63
N LYS A 877 20.82 -5.55 23.25
CA LYS A 877 21.29 -6.75 22.57
C LYS A 877 20.09 -7.63 22.22
N LEU A 878 20.01 -8.03 20.96
CA LEU A 878 18.93 -8.88 20.45
C LEU A 878 19.38 -10.31 20.20
N SER A 879 20.67 -10.56 20.36
CA SER A 879 21.27 -11.87 20.22
C SER A 879 22.39 -12.08 21.24
N SER A 880 22.77 -13.33 21.42
CA SER A 880 23.96 -13.71 22.16
C SER A 880 25.25 -13.64 21.33
N ARG A 881 25.21 -13.09 20.11
CA ARG A 881 26.39 -13.01 19.24
C ARG A 881 27.41 -12.03 19.83
N VAL A 882 28.69 -12.35 19.68
CA VAL A 882 29.79 -11.51 20.21
C VAL A 882 29.92 -10.20 19.43
N ASP A 883 29.57 -10.21 18.14
CA ASP A 883 29.58 -9.06 17.22
C ASP A 883 28.24 -8.30 17.17
N ASP A 884 27.23 -8.72 17.94
CA ASP A 884 25.98 -7.97 18.07
C ASP A 884 26.24 -6.68 18.85
N ARG A 885 26.31 -5.59 18.09
CA ARG A 885 26.43 -4.23 18.64
C ARG A 885 25.19 -3.82 19.45
N GLY A 886 24.07 -4.55 19.31
CA GLY A 886 22.78 -4.20 19.85
C GLY A 886 22.08 -3.11 19.03
N GLU A 887 20.78 -2.98 19.22
CA GLU A 887 20.00 -1.90 18.61
C GLU A 887 20.01 -0.68 19.53
N PRO A 888 20.28 0.53 19.00
CA PRO A 888 20.20 1.75 19.79
C PRO A 888 18.74 1.99 20.21
N ILE A 889 18.50 2.11 21.51
CA ILE A 889 17.16 2.34 22.08
C ILE A 889 16.97 3.79 22.51
N TRP A 890 18.06 4.48 22.88
CA TRP A 890 18.10 5.91 23.15
C TRP A 890 19.53 6.45 23.03
N ALA A 891 19.65 7.74 22.74
CA ALA A 891 20.91 8.48 22.81
C ALA A 891 20.66 9.93 23.23
N ILE A 892 21.61 10.55 23.93
CA ILE A 892 21.59 11.96 24.30
C ILE A 892 22.96 12.55 23.91
N LEU A 893 22.94 13.59 23.08
CA LEU A 893 24.11 14.27 22.56
C LEU A 893 24.14 15.71 23.10
N ARG A 894 25.28 16.15 23.60
CA ARG A 894 25.52 17.52 24.06
C ARG A 894 25.78 18.44 22.87
N CYS A 895 25.08 19.57 22.79
CA CYS A 895 25.21 20.55 21.70
C CYS A 895 25.48 21.97 22.21
N TYR A 896 26.00 22.12 23.42
CA TYR A 896 26.44 23.38 24.02
C TYR A 896 27.89 23.26 24.49
N ASP A 897 28.54 24.36 24.89
CA ASP A 897 29.91 24.35 25.40
C ASP A 897 29.99 23.89 26.86
N LYS A 898 31.06 23.16 27.24
CA LYS A 898 31.15 22.56 28.59
C LYS A 898 31.23 23.61 29.68
N GLU A 899 31.85 24.75 29.35
CA GLU A 899 32.02 25.90 30.23
C GLU A 899 30.77 26.81 30.27
N ASP A 900 29.70 26.46 29.56
CA ASP A 900 28.47 27.25 29.58
C ASP A 900 27.79 27.17 30.96
N THR A 901 27.73 28.33 31.62
CA THR A 901 27.12 28.51 32.94
C THR A 901 25.67 29.01 32.86
N SER A 902 25.18 29.32 31.66
CA SER A 902 23.80 29.73 31.41
C SER A 902 22.81 28.69 31.93
N LYS A 903 21.69 29.16 32.49
CA LYS A 903 20.55 28.32 32.86
C LYS A 903 19.60 28.06 31.69
N TYR A 904 19.81 28.76 30.58
CA TYR A 904 19.03 28.68 29.35
C TYR A 904 19.90 28.25 28.17
N ASN A 905 19.28 27.83 27.08
CA ASN A 905 19.91 27.53 25.78
C ASN A 905 20.96 26.41 25.79
N LYS A 906 20.96 25.55 26.82
CA LYS A 906 21.80 24.34 26.85
C LYS A 906 21.16 23.23 26.02
N GLN A 907 21.38 23.24 24.70
CA GLN A 907 20.74 22.31 23.78
C GLN A 907 21.35 20.90 23.83
N ILE A 908 20.49 19.88 23.88
CA ILE A 908 20.85 18.47 23.71
C ILE A 908 20.03 17.87 22.57
N ASN A 909 20.59 16.90 21.84
CA ASN A 909 19.82 16.12 20.87
C ASN A 909 19.50 14.75 21.45
N VAL A 910 18.22 14.42 21.50
CA VAL A 910 17.69 13.22 22.17
C VAL A 910 17.09 12.30 21.11
N PHE A 911 17.56 11.06 21.09
CA PHE A 911 17.00 9.98 20.30
C PHE A 911 16.29 9.00 21.23
N ILE A 912 15.09 8.58 20.84
CA ILE A 912 14.40 7.42 21.39
C ILE A 912 13.91 6.59 20.21
N GLU A 913 14.04 5.27 20.28
CA GLU A 913 13.57 4.32 19.26
C GLU A 913 12.21 4.71 18.61
N THR A 914 11.24 5.12 19.42
CA THR A 914 9.88 5.47 18.96
C THR A 914 9.73 6.80 18.24
N THR A 915 10.74 7.66 18.32
CA THR A 915 10.80 8.93 17.57
C THR A 915 11.50 8.72 16.22
N SER A 916 12.42 7.76 16.14
CA SER A 916 13.19 7.40 14.95
C SER A 916 14.01 8.55 14.36
N LYS A 917 14.21 9.65 15.11
CA LYS A 917 15.06 10.79 14.77
C LYS A 917 15.65 11.41 16.04
N LEU A 918 16.73 12.16 15.88
CA LEU A 918 17.24 13.05 16.94
C LEU A 918 16.33 14.27 17.05
N ILE A 919 15.94 14.61 18.27
CA ILE A 919 15.09 15.75 18.58
C ILE A 919 15.88 16.75 19.43
N PRO A 920 16.00 18.02 19.01
CA PRO A 920 16.56 19.08 19.84
C PRO A 920 15.68 19.34 21.08
N GLU A 921 16.28 19.25 22.26
CA GLU A 921 15.70 19.57 23.57
C GLU A 921 16.67 20.48 24.35
N TYR A 922 16.24 21.04 25.48
CA TYR A 922 17.13 21.84 26.35
C TYR A 922 17.22 21.23 27.75
N VAL A 923 18.40 21.35 28.36
CA VAL A 923 18.66 20.87 29.71
C VAL A 923 17.79 21.61 30.72
N VAL A 924 17.09 20.86 31.59
CA VAL A 924 16.24 21.42 32.65
C VAL A 924 16.93 21.26 34.00
N SER A 925 17.40 22.37 34.57
CA SER A 925 17.90 22.38 35.95
C SER A 925 16.72 22.36 36.93
N TYR A 926 16.69 21.35 37.81
CA TYR A 926 15.60 21.18 38.77
C TYR A 926 15.51 22.35 39.76
N THR A 927 16.66 22.82 40.25
CA THR A 927 16.72 23.94 41.20
C THR A 927 16.21 25.23 40.57
N PHE A 928 16.67 25.53 39.35
CA PHE A 928 16.25 26.72 38.62
C PHE A 928 14.75 26.70 38.26
N LEU A 929 14.21 25.53 37.89
CA LEU A 929 12.78 25.39 37.65
C LEU A 929 11.93 25.73 38.89
N ILE A 930 12.37 25.30 40.08
CA ILE A 930 11.65 25.61 41.34
C ILE A 930 11.67 27.12 41.60
N GLU A 931 12.83 27.76 41.43
CA GLU A 931 12.99 29.20 41.60
C GLU A 931 12.04 29.97 40.68
N LYS A 932 12.06 29.68 39.38
CA LYS A 932 11.17 30.31 38.40
C LYS A 932 9.69 30.03 38.70
N CYS A 933 9.31 28.79 39.02
CA CYS A 933 7.92 28.48 39.40
C CYS A 933 7.43 29.32 40.59
N ALA A 934 8.27 29.55 41.60
CA ALA A 934 7.92 30.34 42.77
C ALA A 934 7.62 31.81 42.41
N GLU A 935 8.34 32.40 41.45
CA GLU A 935 8.08 33.76 40.93
C GLU A 935 6.67 33.90 40.35
N PHE A 936 6.11 32.82 39.78
CA PHE A 936 4.76 32.78 39.22
C PHE A 936 3.69 32.27 40.22
N GLY A 937 4.03 32.15 41.51
CA GLY A 937 3.11 31.72 42.56
C GLY A 937 2.83 30.21 42.59
N LEU A 938 3.71 29.41 41.99
CA LEU A 938 3.63 27.95 41.94
C LEU A 938 4.66 27.34 42.90
N ASN A 939 4.18 26.80 44.02
CA ASN A 939 5.06 26.24 45.04
C ASN A 939 5.17 24.72 44.90
N ILE A 940 6.39 24.20 44.95
CA ILE A 940 6.65 22.76 44.89
C ILE A 940 5.96 22.03 46.06
N LYS A 941 5.30 20.91 45.76
CA LYS A 941 4.65 20.03 46.73
C LYS A 941 5.33 18.69 46.85
N GLU A 942 5.62 18.10 45.70
CA GLU A 942 6.16 16.75 45.63
C GLU A 942 7.04 16.66 44.37
N SER A 943 8.18 16.00 44.49
CA SER A 943 9.03 15.66 43.35
C SER A 943 9.79 14.39 43.65
N GLU A 944 10.05 13.61 42.62
CA GLU A 944 10.76 12.35 42.74
C GLU A 944 11.44 12.01 41.41
N MET A 945 12.59 11.32 41.47
CA MET A 945 13.19 10.70 40.29
C MET A 945 12.40 9.45 39.89
N PHE A 946 12.35 9.15 38.61
CA PHE A 946 11.70 7.93 38.12
C PHE A 946 12.38 6.67 38.66
N SER A 947 13.68 6.71 38.96
CA SER A 947 14.39 5.61 39.62
C SER A 947 13.82 5.29 41.01
N ASP A 948 13.48 6.31 41.78
CA ASP A 948 12.92 6.14 43.13
C ASP A 948 11.49 5.62 43.02
N THR A 949 10.72 6.12 42.03
CA THR A 949 9.36 5.65 41.79
C THR A 949 9.35 4.19 41.34
N PHE A 950 10.30 3.80 40.49
CA PHE A 950 10.51 2.42 40.10
C PHE A 950 10.80 1.54 41.31
N ASN A 951 11.73 1.96 42.18
CA ASN A 951 12.10 1.20 43.38
C ASN A 951 10.93 1.06 44.37
N ARG A 952 10.13 2.11 44.55
CA ARG A 952 8.91 2.08 45.37
C ARG A 952 7.85 1.14 44.81
N ILE A 953 7.68 1.10 43.49
CA ILE A 953 6.74 0.15 42.87
C ILE A 953 7.26 -1.28 42.96
N LYS A 954 8.57 -1.47 42.71
CA LYS A 954 9.24 -2.77 42.79
C LYS A 954 9.14 -3.39 44.18
N SER A 955 9.25 -2.60 45.25
CA SER A 955 9.16 -3.12 46.62
C SER A 955 7.78 -3.68 46.97
N ASN A 956 6.73 -3.33 46.21
CA ASN A 956 5.39 -3.89 46.33
C ASN A 956 4.87 -4.47 45.00
N VAL A 957 5.77 -5.08 44.22
CA VAL A 957 5.44 -5.55 42.86
C VAL A 957 4.35 -6.63 42.89
N ASP A 958 4.35 -7.53 43.86
CA ASP A 958 3.38 -8.63 43.90
C ASP A 958 1.94 -8.14 44.11
N GLY A 959 1.73 -7.00 44.78
CA GLY A 959 0.41 -6.36 44.91
C GLY A 959 -0.15 -5.81 43.58
N LEU A 960 0.67 -5.71 42.53
CA LEU A 960 0.25 -5.31 41.19
C LEU A 960 -0.30 -6.45 40.34
N LEU A 961 -0.05 -7.72 40.70
CA LEU A 961 -0.41 -8.85 39.84
C LEU A 961 -1.92 -8.89 39.55
N GLU A 962 -2.73 -8.63 40.57
CA GLU A 962 -4.20 -8.65 40.47
C GLU A 962 -4.79 -7.31 40.02
N THR A 963 -4.07 -6.20 40.23
CA THR A 963 -4.61 -4.84 40.03
C THR A 963 -4.14 -4.20 38.72
N ASN A 964 -2.96 -4.56 38.23
CA ASN A 964 -2.37 -4.04 36.99
C ASN A 964 -1.30 -4.99 36.43
N GLU A 965 -1.73 -6.12 35.86
CA GLU A 965 -0.86 -7.18 35.33
C GLU A 965 0.19 -6.67 34.31
N ASN A 966 -0.17 -5.68 33.50
CA ASN A 966 0.76 -5.10 32.52
C ASN A 966 1.91 -4.35 33.20
N LEU A 967 1.62 -3.55 34.22
CA LEU A 967 2.66 -2.85 34.99
C LEU A 967 3.52 -3.85 35.78
N TYR A 968 2.90 -4.88 36.36
CA TYR A 968 3.62 -5.97 37.03
C TYR A 968 4.69 -6.59 36.13
N LYS A 969 4.29 -7.01 34.91
CA LYS A 969 5.20 -7.60 33.92
C LYS A 969 6.31 -6.61 33.55
N ALA A 970 5.96 -5.36 33.30
CA ALA A 970 6.94 -4.35 32.90
C ALA A 970 8.01 -4.08 33.96
N ILE A 971 7.63 -4.00 35.24
CA ILE A 971 8.60 -3.78 36.32
C ILE A 971 9.55 -4.97 36.45
N LYS A 972 9.04 -6.21 36.38
CA LYS A 972 9.88 -7.41 36.42
C LYS A 972 10.85 -7.48 35.24
N GLU A 973 10.38 -7.22 34.03
CA GLU A 973 11.20 -7.21 32.82
C GLU A 973 12.28 -6.11 32.86
N LEU A 974 11.92 -4.88 33.27
CA LEU A 974 12.87 -3.77 33.36
C LEU A 974 13.97 -3.99 34.41
N ASP A 975 13.73 -4.82 35.41
CA ASP A 975 14.72 -5.13 36.44
C ASP A 975 15.74 -6.18 36.01
N MET A 976 15.54 -6.83 34.86
CA MET A 976 16.50 -7.78 34.29
C MET A 976 17.71 -7.06 33.69
N GLU A 977 18.90 -7.66 33.81
CA GLU A 977 20.17 -7.10 33.32
C GLU A 977 20.13 -6.76 31.81
N GLN A 978 19.44 -7.57 31.00
CA GLN A 978 19.28 -7.31 29.55
C GLN A 978 18.52 -6.01 29.22
N ASN A 979 17.79 -5.43 30.18
CA ASN A 979 17.02 -4.19 30.03
C ASN A 979 17.62 -3.03 30.84
N LYS A 980 18.86 -3.16 31.32
CA LYS A 980 19.51 -2.14 32.15
C LYS A 980 19.57 -0.76 31.49
N ASP A 981 19.79 -0.70 30.18
CA ASP A 981 19.86 0.58 29.46
C ASP A 981 18.48 1.26 29.36
N LEU A 982 17.39 0.50 29.26
CA LEU A 982 16.03 1.06 29.36
C LEU A 982 15.75 1.62 30.76
N LYS A 983 16.22 0.91 31.79
CA LYS A 983 16.12 1.35 33.19
C LYS A 983 17.00 2.59 33.44
N ARG A 984 18.19 2.66 32.83
CA ARG A 984 19.11 3.80 32.89
C ARG A 984 18.50 5.04 32.23
N PHE A 985 17.86 4.92 31.07
CA PHE A 985 17.14 6.06 30.49
C PHE A 985 16.06 6.57 31.42
N SER A 986 15.29 5.65 32.03
CA SER A 986 14.26 6.03 32.99
C SER A 986 14.84 6.80 34.18
N SER A 987 16.03 6.47 34.66
CA SER A 987 16.65 7.16 35.80
C SER A 987 17.14 8.59 35.50
N PHE A 988 17.16 9.03 34.25
CA PHE A 988 17.37 10.44 33.90
C PHE A 988 16.11 11.29 34.08
N ASN A 989 14.94 10.68 34.29
CA ASN A 989 13.68 11.40 34.30
C ASN A 989 13.22 11.74 35.72
N ARG A 990 12.61 12.93 35.86
CA ARG A 990 12.01 13.46 37.09
C ARG A 990 10.57 13.86 36.84
N TRP A 991 9.75 13.79 37.88
CA TRP A 991 8.45 14.46 37.91
C TRP A 991 8.36 15.46 39.06
N CYS A 992 7.55 16.50 38.87
CA CYS A 992 7.27 17.53 39.86
C CYS A 992 5.77 17.82 39.93
N ILE A 993 5.28 18.19 41.12
CA ILE A 993 3.92 18.65 41.38
C ILE A 993 4.03 19.98 42.13
N PHE A 994 3.45 21.03 41.57
CA PHE A 994 3.36 22.37 42.14
C PHE A 994 1.90 22.71 42.46
N GLU A 995 1.65 23.46 43.54
CA GLU A 995 0.34 24.02 43.84
C GLU A 995 0.35 25.54 43.63
N LYS A 996 -0.70 26.05 42.99
CA LYS A 996 -0.93 27.49 42.88
C LYS A 996 -1.48 28.05 44.20
N VAL A 997 -0.68 28.88 44.87
CA VAL A 997 -1.00 29.38 46.22
C VAL A 997 -1.79 30.69 46.19
N MET A 998 -1.58 31.53 45.17
CA MET A 998 -2.21 32.85 45.04
C MET A 998 -3.29 32.86 43.96
#